data_AF-A0A9P8RQT4-F1
#
_entry.id   AF-A0A9P8RQT4-F1
#
_cell.length_a   1.000
_cell.length_b   1.000
_cell.length_c   1.000
_cell.angle_alpha   90.00
_cell.angle_beta   90.00
_cell.angle_gamma   90.00
#
_symmetry.space_group_name_H-M   'P 1'
#
loop_
_entity.id
_entity.type
_entity.pdbx_description
1 polymer ?
#
loop_
_entity_poly.entity_id
_entity_poly.type
_entity_poly.pdbx_seq_one_letter_code
_entity_poly.pdbx_strand_id
1 'polypeptide(L)'
;MNGLTQRPAFGQIAAIGTFYDARSDSFLPRSLFNKELLPEGVSQTNIQGKAVQISYADSYEENFKAMGVGAELGGSILAGFVVPGGSGRYLVEKRESGQILQSAIHHRITTVQEKLNLGSNEAREHLSFSLLQSSEVTHIVTEIKWGAQSVVMARCQSPSAIGRSSHERQFQAEVEAFKSAIEGGHPANHENAAESGGTDLPLEITAFSDVLADEGVIMRDFREAYDFLDIMPVCIRDENGGKGKPIVYTLLPIAMLALFLPIEIKDDVTSIPPSAECLSRFVQLLDEFSTFRRELNDHQAYAMDHKLYMPEGHAQGISGRIRRVKTTEMILKSKYARVLQDVRNGASDPTVLWQLLREFAVGDSSPKQIAAVEDCRWKVEFIENLVANGATYIGYNNLDLGLELSKRGGDAYVFSFSSLAKQDEQSWKANEALLLELINEPDRKSFIAIVDCDATSTKLEKTHISHFQNGKEASSDLLEERQFLADKSFARYTQRGLETHDIQKPLKRRFVKVICPGPNCDKNEICEWLCSQCTAPIEFGYSDQYFYCDCGRNNYRNYDFKCKSPLHGPGFEKHDKDVLLSLLRSLDRSNYQNILILGETGVGKSTFINAFVNYLTFETLDEAKVHEELNWVIPCSFSTHVMDRTGPGGDIVETEVRVGSRPDEHDGSKGESATQQTTVYPVTIGSSTIRLIDTPGIGDTRGIAYDRKNMADILRTLSSYDELHGILILLKSNCARLTIGFIYCLKELLKHLHRSAAKNMVFGFTNTRIANYTPGDTYGPLKKLLSEHSDVGLSLNAHTVFCFDSESFRYLAAFKMGVFMDNEEDFRRSWQHSRNEALRLVKHFTSQPPHAVNSTMSLNGARELISELTKPMAEISQLIRTNIALCEDRMKELSTTRLTGDKLRKSLRFKKVHLHTETLAKPRTVCCNNACVEYKDDGNGEGKKIAIYKTHCHPVCYLTDVKPNIIAHPGIRYCAAFKGSEFCKGYSCKHHWQQHQHVLYENREQTDTETDTEIEKQLKTHADDVTLKQTAIKELQDVTKEYECEHKQIQQAAAQFGIYLRKNSLAPINDATIAYIDFLIAAEKDKINAGGNKQKLRALEADRREYLETIKILTANMKSNANYRPLDEEGVDRLVKELYKLKHFGKNLKTVKNVITRAHQATYRERPYRVQRTATSYSRSLLGVFALQQPMWSYGSISYRPSHAPTTAVPNQTMILAPPKTTSEPEHKEPEPEKSKSFLRWWGIE
;
A
#
# COMPACT_ATOMS: atom_id res chain seq x y z
N MET A 1 25.03 -67.27 -44.47
CA MET A 1 23.60 -67.59 -44.65
C MET A 1 22.67 -66.50 -44.04
N ASN A 2 23.09 -65.23 -43.97
CA ASN A 2 22.29 -64.14 -43.36
C ASN A 2 21.47 -63.32 -44.39
N GLY A 3 20.96 -63.95 -45.45
CA GLY A 3 20.30 -63.26 -46.56
C GLY A 3 18.86 -63.71 -46.89
N LEU A 4 18.29 -64.66 -46.13
CA LEU A 4 16.93 -65.15 -46.33
C LEU A 4 15.94 -64.31 -45.53
N THR A 5 14.92 -63.77 -46.19
CA THR A 5 13.90 -62.90 -45.56
C THR A 5 12.64 -63.72 -45.25
N GLN A 6 12.21 -63.73 -43.98
CA GLN A 6 10.93 -64.32 -43.60
C GLN A 6 9.80 -63.29 -43.72
N ARG A 7 8.68 -63.68 -44.32
CA ARG A 7 7.51 -62.84 -44.55
C ARG A 7 6.25 -63.56 -44.08
N PRO A 8 5.54 -63.06 -43.05
CA PRO A 8 4.20 -63.54 -42.70
C PRO A 8 3.23 -63.44 -43.89
N ALA A 9 2.34 -64.42 -44.03
CA ALA A 9 1.46 -64.53 -45.17
C ALA A 9 0.23 -63.60 -45.09
N PHE A 10 -0.40 -63.49 -43.91
CA PHE A 10 -1.61 -62.68 -43.65
C PHE A 10 -2.65 -62.73 -44.79
N GLY A 11 -3.07 -63.95 -45.16
CA GLY A 11 -4.07 -64.18 -46.21
C GLY A 11 -3.55 -64.13 -47.66
N GLN A 12 -2.30 -63.70 -47.90
CA GLN A 12 -1.70 -63.76 -49.24
C GLN A 12 -1.31 -65.19 -49.59
N ILE A 13 -1.69 -65.65 -50.78
CA ILE A 13 -1.40 -67.00 -51.29
C ILE A 13 -0.35 -66.92 -52.39
N ALA A 14 0.75 -67.65 -52.22
CA ALA A 14 1.81 -67.80 -53.21
C ALA A 14 2.36 -69.23 -53.18
N ALA A 15 2.73 -69.76 -54.33
CA ALA A 15 3.37 -71.07 -54.46
C ALA A 15 4.90 -70.98 -54.38
N ILE A 16 5.58 -72.10 -54.13
CA ILE A 16 7.05 -72.16 -54.25
C ILE A 16 7.47 -71.79 -55.68
N GLY A 17 8.51 -70.95 -55.79
CA GLY A 17 9.00 -70.41 -57.05
C GLY A 17 8.33 -69.10 -57.47
N THR A 18 7.25 -68.67 -56.81
CA THR A 18 6.59 -67.39 -57.12
C THR A 18 7.55 -66.22 -56.95
N PHE A 19 7.53 -65.31 -57.93
CA PHE A 19 8.32 -64.09 -57.91
C PHE A 19 7.73 -63.04 -56.96
N TYR A 20 8.60 -62.24 -56.36
CA TYR A 20 8.22 -61.24 -55.38
C TYR A 20 8.96 -59.92 -55.63
N ASP A 21 8.24 -58.81 -55.51
CA ASP A 21 8.79 -57.45 -55.59
C ASP A 21 8.76 -56.75 -54.23
N ALA A 22 9.91 -56.72 -53.57
CA ALA A 22 10.14 -56.00 -52.32
C ALA A 22 9.94 -54.47 -52.40
N ARG A 23 9.89 -53.86 -53.59
CA ARG A 23 9.67 -52.41 -53.71
C ARG A 23 8.21 -52.04 -53.48
N SER A 24 7.31 -52.82 -54.07
CA SER A 24 5.84 -52.69 -53.92
C SER A 24 5.25 -53.59 -52.83
N ASP A 25 6.07 -54.45 -52.22
CA ASP A 25 5.66 -55.50 -51.28
C ASP A 25 4.58 -56.46 -51.81
N SER A 26 4.73 -56.89 -53.07
CA SER A 26 3.73 -57.70 -53.78
C SER A 26 4.28 -59.02 -54.35
N PHE A 27 3.44 -60.06 -54.33
CA PHE A 27 3.69 -61.29 -55.08
C PHE A 27 3.30 -61.08 -56.54
N LEU A 28 4.18 -61.47 -57.46
CA LEU A 28 3.97 -61.32 -58.89
C LEU A 28 3.29 -62.58 -59.44
N PRO A 29 2.43 -62.47 -60.48
CA PRO A 29 1.70 -63.60 -61.06
C PRO A 29 2.58 -64.54 -61.92
N ARG A 30 3.91 -64.49 -61.74
CA ARG A 30 4.92 -65.23 -62.50
C ARG A 30 5.76 -66.06 -61.53
N SER A 31 6.27 -67.20 -62.02
CA SER A 31 7.09 -68.15 -61.25
C SER A 31 8.41 -68.42 -61.94
N LEU A 32 9.42 -68.82 -61.15
CA LEU A 32 10.71 -69.30 -61.62
C LEU A 32 10.59 -70.55 -62.51
N PHE A 33 9.53 -71.33 -62.32
CA PHE A 33 9.32 -72.62 -62.99
C PHE A 33 8.26 -72.51 -64.09
N ASN A 34 8.54 -73.13 -65.24
CA ASN A 34 7.61 -73.18 -66.38
C ASN A 34 6.49 -74.23 -66.21
N LYS A 35 6.61 -75.12 -65.23
CA LYS A 35 5.65 -76.18 -64.87
C LYS A 35 5.64 -76.37 -63.34
N GLU A 36 4.60 -77.00 -62.82
CA GLU A 36 4.56 -77.43 -61.41
C GLU A 36 5.67 -78.45 -61.13
N LEU A 37 6.37 -78.27 -60.01
CA LEU A 37 7.47 -79.16 -59.59
C LEU A 37 6.95 -80.49 -59.05
N LEU A 38 7.59 -81.60 -59.44
CA LEU A 38 7.36 -82.90 -58.81
C LEU A 38 7.92 -82.95 -57.37
N PRO A 39 7.50 -83.92 -56.52
CA PRO A 39 7.90 -84.00 -55.11
C PRO A 39 9.43 -84.05 -54.87
N GLU A 40 10.22 -84.44 -55.86
CA GLU A 40 11.68 -84.49 -55.79
C GLU A 40 12.33 -83.10 -55.79
N GLY A 41 11.62 -82.09 -56.32
CA GLY A 41 12.04 -80.67 -56.34
C GLY A 41 11.72 -79.89 -55.06
N VAL A 42 10.83 -80.40 -54.20
CA VAL A 42 10.38 -79.74 -52.96
C VAL A 42 10.44 -80.72 -51.79
N SER A 43 11.33 -80.47 -50.82
CA SER A 43 11.36 -81.24 -49.59
C SER A 43 10.23 -80.81 -48.65
N GLN A 44 9.37 -81.76 -48.27
CA GLN A 44 8.30 -81.55 -47.30
C GLN A 44 8.68 -82.16 -45.94
N THR A 45 8.64 -81.35 -44.88
CA THR A 45 8.91 -81.75 -43.48
C THR A 45 7.67 -81.54 -42.63
N ASN A 46 7.25 -82.56 -41.88
CA ASN A 46 6.16 -82.43 -40.90
C ASN A 46 6.71 -81.86 -39.58
N ILE A 47 6.15 -80.74 -39.10
CA ILE A 47 6.69 -79.95 -37.98
C ILE A 47 5.72 -79.76 -36.82
N GLN A 48 4.55 -80.43 -36.84
CA GLN A 48 3.44 -80.32 -35.87
C GLN A 48 3.77 -79.54 -34.58
N GLY A 49 3.30 -78.29 -34.52
CA GLY A 49 3.57 -77.39 -33.40
C GLY A 49 2.35 -76.55 -33.06
N LYS A 50 2.09 -76.36 -31.76
CA LYS A 50 1.06 -75.46 -31.23
C LYS A 50 1.74 -74.43 -30.33
N ALA A 51 1.47 -73.15 -30.54
CA ALA A 51 1.97 -72.06 -29.72
C ALA A 51 0.82 -71.14 -29.32
N VAL A 52 0.80 -70.75 -28.05
CA VAL A 52 -0.15 -69.79 -27.47
C VAL A 52 0.66 -68.68 -26.79
N GLN A 53 0.34 -67.42 -27.09
CA GLN A 53 1.00 -66.26 -26.48
C GLN A 53 -0.04 -65.20 -26.12
N ILE A 54 0.18 -64.47 -25.04
CA ILE A 54 -0.66 -63.32 -24.65
C ILE A 54 0.12 -62.04 -24.88
N SER A 55 -0.56 -61.02 -25.42
CA SER A 55 -0.10 -59.64 -25.42
C SER A 55 -1.14 -58.73 -24.77
N TYR A 56 -0.76 -57.99 -23.74
CA TYR A 56 -1.59 -56.95 -23.10
C TYR A 56 -1.38 -55.56 -23.68
N ALA A 57 -0.32 -55.40 -24.45
CA ALA A 57 0.04 -54.15 -25.06
C ALA A 57 -0.58 -54.02 -26.46
N ASP A 58 -0.89 -52.79 -26.85
CA ASP A 58 -1.66 -52.47 -28.05
C ASP A 58 -0.91 -51.54 -29.02
N SER A 59 0.41 -51.41 -28.84
CA SER A 59 1.27 -50.69 -29.76
C SER A 59 1.46 -51.48 -31.05
N TYR A 60 1.69 -50.77 -32.16
CA TYR A 60 2.05 -51.39 -33.42
C TYR A 60 3.34 -52.19 -33.30
N GLU A 61 4.35 -51.68 -32.61
CA GLU A 61 5.63 -52.37 -32.43
C GLU A 61 5.47 -53.74 -31.76
N GLU A 62 4.70 -53.82 -30.67
CA GLU A 62 4.49 -55.08 -29.94
C GLU A 62 3.56 -56.03 -30.70
N ASN A 63 2.49 -55.51 -31.32
CA ASN A 63 1.59 -56.30 -32.15
C ASN A 63 2.33 -56.90 -33.36
N PHE A 64 3.20 -56.12 -34.00
CA PHE A 64 4.06 -56.60 -35.08
C PHE A 64 5.03 -57.68 -34.59
N LYS A 65 5.67 -57.48 -33.44
CA LYS A 65 6.55 -58.48 -32.84
C LYS A 65 5.83 -59.79 -32.54
N ALA A 66 4.63 -59.74 -31.95
CA ALA A 66 3.81 -60.91 -31.64
C ALA A 66 3.38 -61.69 -32.90
N MET A 67 3.11 -60.97 -33.99
CA MET A 67 2.72 -61.55 -35.28
C MET A 67 3.91 -61.90 -36.19
N GLY A 68 5.15 -61.73 -35.73
CA GLY A 68 6.37 -62.01 -36.51
C GLY A 68 6.64 -61.05 -37.67
N VAL A 69 6.15 -59.81 -37.55
CA VAL A 69 6.30 -58.74 -38.55
C VAL A 69 7.54 -57.92 -38.25
N GLY A 70 8.47 -57.86 -39.20
CA GLY A 70 9.64 -56.98 -39.14
C GLY A 70 9.31 -55.53 -39.55
N ALA A 71 10.23 -54.60 -39.26
CA ALA A 71 10.04 -53.16 -39.51
C ALA A 71 9.71 -52.82 -40.99
N GLU A 72 10.27 -53.54 -41.96
CA GLU A 72 9.97 -53.40 -43.39
C GLU A 72 8.51 -53.67 -43.71
N LEU A 73 8.01 -54.86 -43.35
CA LEU A 73 6.62 -55.23 -43.58
C LEU A 73 5.66 -54.36 -42.73
N GLY A 74 6.04 -54.04 -41.49
CA GLY A 74 5.27 -53.15 -40.63
C GLY A 74 5.08 -51.76 -41.24
N GLY A 75 6.17 -51.17 -41.76
CA GLY A 75 6.11 -49.90 -42.49
C GLY A 75 5.20 -49.98 -43.71
N SER A 76 5.25 -51.08 -44.46
CA SER A 76 4.41 -51.29 -45.64
C SER A 76 2.93 -51.50 -45.32
N ILE A 77 2.61 -52.19 -44.24
CA ILE A 77 1.23 -52.33 -43.75
C ILE A 77 0.69 -50.95 -43.34
N LEU A 78 1.46 -50.17 -42.58
CA LEU A 78 1.04 -48.85 -42.10
C LEU A 78 0.99 -47.77 -43.19
N ALA A 79 1.78 -47.95 -44.27
CA ALA A 79 1.75 -47.14 -45.48
C ALA A 79 0.62 -47.56 -46.45
N GLY A 80 -0.03 -48.70 -46.23
CA GLY A 80 -1.12 -49.21 -47.06
C GLY A 80 -0.68 -49.98 -48.31
N PHE A 81 0.60 -50.36 -48.44
CA PHE A 81 1.08 -51.21 -49.53
C PHE A 81 0.62 -52.66 -49.39
N VAL A 82 0.45 -53.12 -48.15
CA VAL A 82 -0.04 -54.48 -47.83
C VAL A 82 -1.29 -54.35 -46.97
N VAL A 83 -2.41 -54.89 -47.45
CA VAL A 83 -3.62 -55.02 -46.65
C VAL A 83 -3.63 -56.44 -46.06
N PRO A 84 -3.42 -56.60 -44.74
CA PRO A 84 -3.39 -57.92 -44.13
C PRO A 84 -4.80 -58.52 -44.08
N GLY A 85 -4.93 -59.79 -44.48
CA GLY A 85 -6.14 -60.60 -44.39
C GLY A 85 -6.04 -61.66 -43.29
N GLY A 86 -7.16 -62.36 -43.05
CA GLY A 86 -7.25 -63.40 -42.02
C GLY A 86 -6.87 -62.90 -40.63
N SER A 87 -5.99 -63.62 -39.93
CA SER A 87 -5.50 -63.24 -38.59
C SER A 87 -4.77 -61.90 -38.56
N GLY A 88 -4.19 -61.47 -39.69
CA GLY A 88 -3.47 -60.21 -39.81
C GLY A 88 -4.37 -58.96 -39.71
N ARG A 89 -5.69 -59.10 -39.86
CA ARG A 89 -6.65 -57.99 -39.68
C ARG A 89 -6.59 -57.35 -38.30
N TYR A 90 -6.22 -58.13 -37.29
CA TYR A 90 -5.93 -57.65 -35.93
C TYR A 90 -4.94 -56.46 -35.91
N LEU A 91 -3.98 -56.40 -36.83
CA LEU A 91 -2.96 -55.34 -36.86
C LEU A 91 -3.51 -53.95 -37.22
N VAL A 92 -4.75 -53.88 -37.71
CA VAL A 92 -5.43 -52.61 -38.05
C VAL A 92 -6.35 -52.14 -36.92
N GLU A 93 -6.70 -53.02 -35.97
CA GLU A 93 -7.53 -52.70 -34.83
C GLU A 93 -6.85 -51.69 -33.90
N LYS A 94 -7.60 -50.65 -33.51
CA LYS A 94 -7.10 -49.60 -32.63
C LYS A 94 -8.01 -49.43 -31.42
N ARG A 95 -7.37 -49.30 -30.26
CA ARG A 95 -8.02 -48.83 -29.05
C ARG A 95 -8.25 -47.32 -29.11
N GLU A 96 -9.45 -46.87 -28.76
CA GLU A 96 -9.83 -45.46 -28.82
C GLU A 96 -9.65 -44.71 -27.48
N SER A 97 -9.68 -45.40 -26.35
CA SER A 97 -9.61 -44.79 -25.01
C SER A 97 -8.66 -45.55 -24.09
N GLY A 98 -7.91 -44.84 -23.25
CA GLY A 98 -7.07 -45.42 -22.21
C GLY A 98 -7.85 -46.06 -21.06
N GLN A 99 -9.18 -45.95 -21.05
CA GLN A 99 -10.07 -46.58 -20.08
C GLN A 99 -10.52 -48.00 -20.49
N ILE A 100 -10.25 -48.43 -21.73
CA ILE A 100 -10.64 -49.77 -22.22
C ILE A 100 -9.50 -50.77 -22.02
N LEU A 101 -9.54 -51.68 -21.06
CA LEU A 101 -8.54 -52.75 -20.98
C LEU A 101 -8.62 -53.63 -22.24
N GLN A 102 -7.46 -54.04 -22.78
CA GLN A 102 -7.38 -54.88 -23.97
C GLN A 102 -6.31 -55.94 -23.80
N SER A 103 -6.56 -57.14 -24.31
CA SER A 103 -5.58 -58.21 -24.46
C SER A 103 -5.81 -58.96 -25.76
N ALA A 104 -4.75 -59.55 -26.32
CA ALA A 104 -4.85 -60.44 -27.47
C ALA A 104 -4.13 -61.76 -27.18
N ILE A 105 -4.79 -62.86 -27.52
CA ILE A 105 -4.27 -64.22 -27.43
C ILE A 105 -3.96 -64.71 -28.83
N HIS A 106 -2.67 -64.92 -29.09
CA HIS A 106 -2.14 -65.40 -30.34
C HIS A 106 -2.05 -66.91 -30.29
N HIS A 107 -2.90 -67.59 -31.05
CA HIS A 107 -2.93 -69.04 -31.20
C HIS A 107 -2.40 -69.43 -32.57
N ARG A 108 -1.32 -70.20 -32.61
CA ARG A 108 -0.67 -70.62 -33.86
C ARG A 108 -0.49 -72.13 -33.89
N ILE A 109 -0.99 -72.75 -34.96
CA ILE A 109 -0.78 -74.17 -35.26
C ILE A 109 0.05 -74.25 -36.54
N THR A 110 1.22 -74.91 -36.48
CA THR A 110 2.06 -75.21 -37.65
C THR A 110 2.02 -76.70 -37.95
N THR A 111 1.87 -77.07 -39.21
CA THR A 111 1.70 -78.46 -39.64
C THR A 111 2.89 -78.91 -40.49
N VAL A 112 3.14 -78.25 -41.61
CA VAL A 112 4.05 -78.68 -42.66
C VAL A 112 4.96 -77.54 -43.07
N GLN A 113 6.21 -77.86 -43.36
CA GLN A 113 7.18 -76.97 -43.96
C GLN A 113 7.58 -77.53 -45.33
N GLU A 114 7.43 -76.73 -46.38
CA GLU A 114 7.88 -77.06 -47.73
C GLU A 114 9.06 -76.19 -48.11
N LYS A 115 10.12 -76.79 -48.63
CA LYS A 115 11.35 -76.09 -49.01
C LYS A 115 11.82 -76.52 -50.38
N LEU A 116 12.12 -75.54 -51.23
CA LEU A 116 12.66 -75.74 -52.56
C LEU A 116 14.07 -76.34 -52.49
N ASN A 117 14.28 -77.45 -53.20
CA ASN A 117 15.59 -78.05 -53.37
C ASN A 117 16.20 -77.66 -54.73
N LEU A 118 16.88 -76.51 -54.76
CA LEU A 118 17.59 -76.00 -55.94
C LEU A 118 18.73 -76.92 -56.44
N GLY A 119 19.16 -77.89 -55.63
CA GLY A 119 20.18 -78.87 -56.00
C GLY A 119 19.63 -80.10 -56.74
N SER A 120 18.31 -80.29 -56.78
CA SER A 120 17.67 -81.41 -57.49
C SER A 120 17.74 -81.24 -59.01
N ASN A 121 17.84 -82.34 -59.75
CA ASN A 121 17.83 -82.31 -61.22
C ASN A 121 16.47 -81.82 -61.76
N GLU A 122 15.37 -82.25 -61.13
CA GLU A 122 14.00 -81.83 -61.42
C GLU A 122 13.83 -80.30 -61.36
N ALA A 123 14.31 -79.65 -60.30
CA ALA A 123 14.21 -78.21 -60.18
C ALA A 123 15.04 -77.48 -61.26
N ARG A 124 16.17 -78.05 -61.70
CA ARG A 124 17.06 -77.44 -62.70
C ARG A 124 16.51 -77.54 -64.13
N GLU A 125 15.83 -78.63 -64.47
CA GLU A 125 15.25 -78.85 -65.81
C GLU A 125 14.06 -77.93 -66.12
N HIS A 126 13.38 -77.42 -65.09
CA HIS A 126 12.19 -76.58 -65.23
C HIS A 126 12.43 -75.09 -64.99
N LEU A 127 13.68 -74.65 -64.82
CA LEU A 127 14.04 -73.24 -64.64
C LEU A 127 13.77 -72.41 -65.90
N SER A 128 13.13 -71.25 -65.71
CA SER A 128 12.89 -70.27 -66.76
C SER A 128 13.82 -69.05 -66.63
N PHE A 129 14.97 -69.10 -67.30
CA PHE A 129 15.98 -68.05 -67.20
C PHE A 129 15.60 -66.74 -67.91
N SER A 130 14.70 -66.81 -68.92
CA SER A 130 14.24 -65.62 -69.65
C SER A 130 13.43 -64.66 -68.77
N LEU A 131 12.81 -65.15 -67.70
CA LEU A 131 11.99 -64.36 -66.78
C LEU A 131 12.81 -63.61 -65.72
N LEU A 132 14.06 -64.03 -65.48
CA LEU A 132 14.98 -63.39 -64.52
C LEU A 132 15.61 -62.10 -65.05
N GLN A 133 15.38 -61.76 -66.33
CA GLN A 133 15.88 -60.52 -66.95
C GLN A 133 14.96 -59.31 -66.76
N SER A 134 13.79 -59.52 -66.14
CA SER A 134 12.83 -58.45 -65.80
C SER A 134 13.34 -57.60 -64.64
N SER A 135 13.27 -56.27 -64.78
CA SER A 135 13.61 -55.31 -63.71
C SER A 135 12.59 -55.29 -62.56
N GLU A 136 11.49 -56.04 -62.67
CA GLU A 136 10.38 -56.03 -61.71
C GLU A 136 10.59 -56.98 -60.52
N VAL A 137 11.44 -58.00 -60.66
CA VAL A 137 11.56 -59.05 -59.64
C VAL A 137 12.76 -58.83 -58.74
N THR A 138 12.58 -58.96 -57.42
CA THR A 138 13.69 -58.85 -56.45
C THR A 138 13.94 -60.13 -55.67
N HIS A 139 12.90 -60.92 -55.37
CA HIS A 139 13.01 -62.17 -54.59
C HIS A 139 12.16 -63.30 -55.18
N ILE A 140 12.40 -64.52 -54.70
CA ILE A 140 11.63 -65.74 -55.03
C ILE A 140 11.22 -66.45 -53.74
N VAL A 141 10.01 -67.01 -53.72
CA VAL A 141 9.54 -67.89 -52.64
C VAL A 141 10.26 -69.23 -52.70
N THR A 142 11.05 -69.54 -51.68
CA THR A 142 11.83 -70.79 -51.60
C THR A 142 11.39 -71.71 -50.48
N GLU A 143 10.60 -71.21 -49.53
CA GLU A 143 10.05 -72.02 -48.44
C GLU A 143 8.67 -71.49 -48.05
N ILE A 144 7.77 -72.40 -47.65
CA ILE A 144 6.46 -72.08 -47.09
C ILE A 144 6.26 -72.90 -45.81
N LYS A 145 5.87 -72.21 -44.73
CA LYS A 145 5.37 -72.85 -43.50
C LYS A 145 3.86 -72.78 -43.48
N TRP A 146 3.22 -73.94 -43.38
CA TRP A 146 1.78 -74.13 -43.43
C TRP A 146 1.17 -74.36 -42.03
N GLY A 147 -0.12 -74.04 -41.91
CA GLY A 147 -0.95 -74.29 -40.73
C GLY A 147 -2.10 -73.28 -40.62
N ALA A 148 -2.38 -72.74 -39.42
CA ALA A 148 -3.27 -71.60 -39.25
C ALA A 148 -2.87 -70.76 -38.04
N GLN A 149 -3.12 -69.45 -38.13
CA GLN A 149 -3.00 -68.52 -37.02
C GLN A 149 -4.36 -67.91 -36.69
N SER A 150 -4.61 -67.66 -35.40
CA SER A 150 -5.81 -67.01 -34.90
C SER A 150 -5.45 -66.07 -33.75
N VAL A 151 -6.12 -64.93 -33.67
CA VAL A 151 -5.96 -63.92 -32.63
C VAL A 151 -7.31 -63.71 -31.97
N VAL A 152 -7.42 -64.00 -30.67
CA VAL A 152 -8.61 -63.69 -29.87
C VAL A 152 -8.33 -62.42 -29.08
N MET A 153 -9.00 -61.33 -29.44
CA MET A 153 -8.91 -60.05 -28.76
C MET A 153 -10.04 -59.94 -27.74
N ALA A 154 -9.73 -59.56 -26.51
CA ALA A 154 -10.70 -59.27 -25.45
C ALA A 154 -10.57 -57.81 -25.02
N ARG A 155 -11.70 -57.12 -24.87
CA ARG A 155 -11.79 -55.74 -24.38
C ARG A 155 -12.75 -55.67 -23.19
N CYS A 156 -12.44 -54.80 -22.23
CA CYS A 156 -13.30 -54.52 -21.09
C CYS A 156 -13.26 -53.02 -20.78
N GLN A 157 -14.42 -52.38 -20.63
CA GLN A 157 -14.46 -51.01 -20.16
C GLN A 157 -14.15 -50.96 -18.66
N SER A 158 -13.12 -50.20 -18.28
CA SER A 158 -12.83 -49.96 -16.87
C SER A 158 -13.77 -48.86 -16.35
N PRO A 159 -14.43 -49.05 -15.20
CA PRO A 159 -15.05 -47.93 -14.50
C PRO A 159 -13.95 -46.96 -14.06
N SER A 160 -14.35 -45.74 -13.68
CA SER A 160 -13.53 -44.60 -13.23
C SER A 160 -12.20 -44.95 -12.53
N ALA A 161 -11.27 -43.99 -12.48
CA ALA A 161 -9.92 -44.17 -11.89
C ALA A 161 -9.88 -44.84 -10.49
N ILE A 162 -10.95 -44.70 -9.69
CA ILE A 162 -11.15 -45.41 -8.42
C ILE A 162 -11.55 -46.87 -8.70
N GLY A 163 -10.61 -47.81 -8.54
CA GLY A 163 -10.84 -49.25 -8.71
C GLY A 163 -10.21 -49.89 -9.94
N ARG A 164 -9.56 -49.09 -10.81
CA ARG A 164 -8.87 -49.55 -12.03
C ARG A 164 -7.92 -50.72 -11.79
N SER A 165 -7.11 -50.65 -10.73
CA SER A 165 -6.13 -51.69 -10.41
C SER A 165 -6.75 -53.02 -9.98
N SER A 166 -7.98 -53.01 -9.44
CA SER A 166 -8.71 -54.23 -9.09
C SER A 166 -9.33 -54.86 -10.34
N HIS A 167 -9.99 -54.05 -11.18
CA HIS A 167 -10.57 -54.51 -12.45
C HIS A 167 -9.51 -55.02 -13.43
N GLU A 168 -8.34 -54.37 -13.47
CA GLU A 168 -7.22 -54.81 -14.30
C GLU A 168 -6.67 -56.17 -13.87
N ARG A 169 -6.52 -56.40 -12.55
CA ARG A 169 -6.12 -57.71 -12.04
C ARG A 169 -7.14 -58.80 -12.35
N GLN A 170 -8.44 -58.49 -12.22
CA GLN A 170 -9.50 -59.45 -12.54
C GLN A 170 -9.50 -59.79 -14.04
N PHE A 171 -9.43 -58.77 -14.91
CA PHE A 171 -9.34 -58.96 -16.37
C PHE A 171 -8.12 -59.82 -16.75
N GLN A 172 -6.94 -59.53 -16.20
CA GLN A 172 -5.73 -60.33 -16.45
C GLN A 172 -5.88 -61.79 -15.97
N ALA A 173 -6.53 -62.01 -14.81
CA ALA A 173 -6.76 -63.35 -14.30
C ALA A 173 -7.68 -64.18 -15.22
N GLU A 174 -8.75 -63.57 -15.75
CA GLU A 174 -9.67 -64.24 -16.69
C GLU A 174 -8.99 -64.59 -18.02
N VAL A 175 -8.17 -63.67 -18.56
CA VAL A 175 -7.39 -63.89 -19.80
C VAL A 175 -6.34 -64.99 -19.62
N GLU A 176 -5.62 -65.01 -18.50
CA GLU A 176 -4.61 -66.06 -18.22
C GLU A 176 -5.27 -67.42 -17.96
N ALA A 177 -6.45 -67.45 -17.31
CA ALA A 177 -7.24 -68.66 -17.15
C ALA A 177 -7.68 -69.24 -18.50
N PHE A 178 -8.13 -68.38 -19.43
CA PHE A 178 -8.49 -68.80 -20.77
C PHE A 178 -7.30 -69.33 -21.57
N LYS A 179 -6.12 -68.68 -21.50
CA LYS A 179 -4.88 -69.20 -22.11
C LYS A 179 -4.47 -70.55 -21.53
N SER A 180 -4.56 -70.72 -20.20
CA SER A 180 -4.29 -71.99 -19.53
C SER A 180 -5.23 -73.11 -20.00
N ALA A 181 -6.51 -72.79 -20.26
CA ALA A 181 -7.47 -73.74 -20.82
C ALA A 181 -7.09 -74.19 -22.25
N ILE A 182 -6.64 -73.27 -23.10
CA ILE A 182 -6.19 -73.58 -24.47
C ILE A 182 -4.94 -74.48 -24.45
N GLU A 183 -3.99 -74.19 -23.56
CA GLU A 183 -2.76 -75.00 -23.40
C GLU A 183 -3.07 -76.37 -22.79
N GLY A 184 -4.00 -76.43 -21.82
CA GLY A 184 -4.42 -77.66 -21.14
C GLY A 184 -5.35 -78.57 -21.93
N GLY A 185 -5.93 -78.10 -23.04
CA GLY A 185 -6.80 -78.92 -23.90
C GLY A 185 -8.16 -79.27 -23.30
N HIS A 186 -8.58 -78.55 -22.26
CA HIS A 186 -9.92 -78.65 -21.67
C HIS A 186 -10.48 -77.25 -21.43
N PRO A 187 -11.79 -77.03 -21.66
CA PRO A 187 -12.39 -75.73 -21.40
C PRO A 187 -12.34 -75.42 -19.90
N ALA A 188 -12.16 -74.15 -19.54
CA ALA A 188 -12.17 -73.72 -18.15
C ALA A 188 -13.54 -74.05 -17.51
N ASN A 189 -13.57 -74.93 -16.51
CA ASN A 189 -14.76 -75.20 -15.72
C ASN A 189 -14.99 -74.02 -14.76
N HIS A 190 -15.96 -73.16 -15.05
CA HIS A 190 -16.37 -72.05 -14.19
C HIS A 190 -17.11 -72.47 -12.90
N GLU A 191 -17.12 -73.75 -12.52
CA GLU A 191 -17.83 -74.21 -11.31
C GLU A 191 -17.06 -73.99 -10.00
N ASN A 192 -15.74 -73.77 -10.03
CA ASN A 192 -14.93 -73.53 -8.83
C ASN A 192 -14.47 -72.07 -8.62
N ALA A 193 -15.06 -71.11 -9.34
CA ALA A 193 -14.83 -69.67 -9.13
C ALA A 193 -15.80 -69.02 -8.12
N ALA A 194 -16.62 -69.82 -7.42
CA ALA A 194 -17.65 -69.33 -6.50
C ALA A 194 -17.13 -68.92 -5.11
N GLU A 195 -15.85 -69.12 -4.78
CA GLU A 195 -15.25 -68.66 -3.51
C GLU A 195 -14.57 -67.27 -3.60
N SER A 196 -14.51 -66.68 -4.78
CA SER A 196 -14.08 -65.29 -5.00
C SER A 196 -15.19 -64.53 -5.70
N GLY A 197 -16.02 -63.82 -4.92
CA GLY A 197 -17.27 -63.17 -5.36
C GLY A 197 -17.21 -62.58 -6.77
N GLY A 198 -17.84 -63.28 -7.72
CA GLY A 198 -17.88 -62.91 -9.12
C GLY A 198 -18.89 -61.79 -9.39
N THR A 199 -18.39 -60.65 -9.83
CA THR A 199 -19.13 -59.70 -10.65
C THR A 199 -18.67 -59.90 -12.10
N ASP A 200 -19.59 -60.29 -12.99
CA ASP A 200 -19.38 -60.42 -14.44
C ASP A 200 -18.72 -59.16 -14.99
N LEU A 201 -17.48 -59.27 -15.49
CA LEU A 201 -16.89 -58.21 -16.29
C LEU A 201 -17.59 -58.18 -17.66
N PRO A 202 -18.05 -57.02 -18.16
CA PRO A 202 -18.63 -56.92 -19.49
C PRO A 202 -17.51 -57.00 -20.55
N LEU A 203 -17.19 -58.23 -20.96
CA LEU A 203 -16.16 -58.52 -21.96
C LEU A 203 -16.73 -58.43 -23.38
N GLU A 204 -16.00 -57.74 -24.25
CA GLU A 204 -16.19 -57.78 -25.71
C GLU A 204 -15.06 -58.62 -26.31
N ILE A 205 -15.39 -59.74 -26.96
CA ILE A 205 -14.41 -60.68 -27.50
C ILE A 205 -14.56 -60.76 -29.01
N THR A 206 -13.45 -60.63 -29.74
CA THR A 206 -13.41 -60.72 -31.20
C THR A 206 -12.30 -61.67 -31.64
N ALA A 207 -12.62 -62.65 -32.50
CA ALA A 207 -11.65 -63.58 -33.05
C ALA A 207 -11.33 -63.25 -34.51
N PHE A 208 -10.04 -63.19 -34.83
CA PHE A 208 -9.49 -63.07 -36.18
C PHE A 208 -8.76 -64.36 -36.53
N SER A 209 -8.96 -64.93 -37.71
CA SER A 209 -8.35 -66.22 -38.06
C SER A 209 -8.08 -66.32 -39.55
N ASP A 210 -7.01 -67.03 -39.93
CA ASP A 210 -6.71 -67.32 -41.34
C ASP A 210 -7.72 -68.27 -42.00
N VAL A 211 -8.57 -68.93 -41.19
CA VAL A 211 -9.58 -69.89 -41.65
C VAL A 211 -11.01 -69.32 -41.61
N LEU A 212 -11.17 -68.07 -41.17
CA LEU A 212 -12.43 -67.33 -41.17
C LEU A 212 -12.51 -66.35 -42.37
N ALA A 213 -13.70 -65.75 -42.56
CA ALA A 213 -13.90 -64.67 -43.52
C ALA A 213 -13.01 -63.45 -43.20
N ASP A 214 -12.87 -62.52 -44.15
CA ASP A 214 -11.96 -61.37 -44.06
C ASP A 214 -12.29 -60.34 -42.96
N GLU A 215 -13.35 -60.56 -42.17
CA GLU A 215 -13.80 -59.72 -41.05
C GLU A 215 -13.70 -60.49 -39.71
N GLY A 216 -13.37 -59.78 -38.63
CA GLY A 216 -13.33 -60.37 -37.28
C GLY A 216 -14.71 -60.80 -36.80
N VAL A 217 -14.78 -61.92 -36.08
CA VAL A 217 -16.05 -62.49 -35.57
C VAL A 217 -16.19 -62.14 -34.09
N ILE A 218 -17.29 -61.47 -33.73
CA ILE A 218 -17.63 -61.16 -32.34
C ILE A 218 -18.13 -62.43 -31.66
N MET A 219 -17.58 -62.73 -30.49
CA MET A 219 -17.89 -63.88 -29.64
C MET A 219 -18.56 -63.39 -28.35
N ARG A 220 -19.47 -64.19 -27.79
CA ARG A 220 -20.23 -63.86 -26.58
C ARG A 220 -19.38 -63.94 -25.32
N ASP A 221 -18.50 -64.94 -25.23
CA ASP A 221 -17.69 -65.22 -24.06
C ASP A 221 -16.42 -66.01 -24.43
N PHE A 222 -15.55 -66.25 -23.44
CA PHE A 222 -14.35 -67.06 -23.64
C PHE A 222 -14.65 -68.53 -23.92
N ARG A 223 -15.85 -69.03 -23.62
CA ARG A 223 -16.23 -70.40 -23.92
C ARG A 223 -16.49 -70.58 -25.41
N GLU A 224 -17.21 -69.66 -26.03
CA GLU A 224 -17.42 -69.64 -27.47
C GLU A 224 -16.09 -69.45 -28.23
N ALA A 225 -15.19 -68.61 -27.68
CA ALA A 225 -13.84 -68.47 -28.22
C ALA A 225 -13.01 -69.77 -28.07
N TYR A 226 -13.15 -70.51 -26.97
CA TYR A 226 -12.51 -71.81 -26.78
C TYR A 226 -12.99 -72.82 -27.83
N ASP A 227 -14.31 -72.98 -27.95
CA ASP A 227 -14.94 -73.93 -28.85
C ASP A 227 -14.52 -73.62 -30.31
N PHE A 228 -14.38 -72.34 -30.67
CA PHE A 228 -13.82 -71.92 -31.96
C PHE A 228 -12.36 -72.40 -32.16
N LEU A 229 -11.49 -72.21 -31.17
CA LEU A 229 -10.08 -72.63 -31.28
C LEU A 229 -9.91 -74.16 -31.25
N ASP A 230 -10.81 -74.88 -30.58
CA ASP A 230 -10.80 -76.35 -30.51
C ASP A 230 -11.16 -77.01 -31.85
N ILE A 231 -12.00 -76.35 -32.66
CA ILE A 231 -12.34 -76.81 -34.02
C ILE A 231 -11.20 -76.54 -35.03
N MET A 232 -10.23 -75.69 -34.70
CA MET A 232 -9.15 -75.28 -35.62
C MET A 232 -8.37 -76.44 -36.26
N PRO A 233 -7.97 -77.51 -35.54
CA PRO A 233 -7.31 -78.66 -36.16
C PRO A 233 -8.17 -79.39 -37.20
N VAL A 234 -9.49 -79.37 -37.04
CA VAL A 234 -10.44 -79.92 -38.04
C VAL A 234 -10.45 -79.05 -39.28
N CYS A 235 -10.55 -77.73 -39.12
CA CYS A 235 -10.52 -76.80 -40.25
C CYS A 235 -9.20 -76.88 -41.04
N ILE A 236 -8.07 -77.08 -40.36
CA ILE A 236 -6.76 -77.27 -41.01
C ILE A 236 -6.72 -78.56 -41.83
N ARG A 237 -7.33 -79.65 -41.34
CA ARG A 237 -7.35 -80.95 -42.03
C ARG A 237 -8.09 -80.88 -43.37
N ASP A 238 -9.12 -80.06 -43.44
CA ASP A 238 -9.96 -79.90 -44.63
C ASP A 238 -9.34 -78.92 -45.65
N GLU A 239 -8.21 -78.28 -45.31
CA GLU A 239 -7.53 -77.27 -46.11
C GLU A 239 -6.18 -77.76 -46.69
N ASN A 240 -5.95 -77.52 -47.98
CA ASN A 240 -4.71 -77.87 -48.72
C ASN A 240 -4.19 -79.29 -48.44
N GLY A 241 -5.07 -80.29 -48.47
CA GLY A 241 -4.70 -81.69 -48.22
C GLY A 241 -4.19 -81.95 -46.79
N GLY A 242 -4.69 -81.18 -45.82
CA GLY A 242 -4.31 -81.27 -44.41
C GLY A 242 -3.07 -80.46 -44.02
N LYS A 243 -2.52 -79.66 -44.95
CA LYS A 243 -1.43 -78.72 -44.67
C LYS A 243 -1.95 -77.44 -44.02
N GLY A 244 -3.20 -77.03 -44.28
CA GLY A 244 -3.72 -75.73 -43.84
C GLY A 244 -3.33 -74.58 -44.78
N LYS A 245 -3.42 -73.34 -44.26
CA LYS A 245 -3.09 -72.09 -44.95
C LYS A 245 -1.61 -71.71 -44.81
N PRO A 246 -1.05 -70.89 -45.71
CA PRO A 246 0.32 -70.40 -45.55
C PRO A 246 0.39 -69.43 -44.36
N ILE A 247 1.38 -69.60 -43.48
CA ILE A 247 1.62 -68.70 -42.34
C ILE A 247 2.84 -67.81 -42.58
N VAL A 248 3.93 -68.38 -43.13
CA VAL A 248 5.18 -67.67 -43.39
C VAL A 248 5.82 -68.15 -44.69
N TYR A 249 6.30 -67.21 -45.50
CA TYR A 249 7.13 -67.41 -46.67
C TYR A 249 8.60 -67.12 -46.36
N THR A 250 9.53 -67.90 -46.89
CA THR A 250 10.95 -67.54 -46.94
C THR A 250 11.31 -67.10 -48.36
N LEU A 251 11.77 -65.85 -48.46
CA LEU A 251 12.13 -65.20 -49.70
C LEU A 251 13.65 -65.21 -49.89
N LEU A 252 14.08 -65.64 -51.07
CA LEU A 252 15.48 -65.61 -51.49
C LEU A 252 15.68 -64.48 -52.51
N PRO A 253 16.53 -63.48 -52.22
CA PRO A 253 16.97 -62.49 -53.19
C PRO A 253 17.48 -63.12 -54.49
N ILE A 254 17.05 -62.59 -55.64
CA ILE A 254 17.47 -63.12 -56.95
C ILE A 254 18.98 -63.04 -57.12
N ALA A 255 19.62 -61.99 -56.62
CA ALA A 255 21.09 -61.84 -56.66
C ALA A 255 21.83 -63.05 -56.06
N MET A 256 21.25 -63.75 -55.09
CA MET A 256 21.85 -64.96 -54.51
C MET A 256 21.66 -66.20 -55.37
N LEU A 257 20.76 -66.22 -56.35
CA LEU A 257 20.64 -67.35 -57.28
C LEU A 257 21.89 -67.55 -58.14
N ALA A 258 22.62 -66.47 -58.46
CA ALA A 258 23.89 -66.57 -59.20
C ALA A 258 24.97 -67.37 -58.43
N LEU A 259 24.83 -67.54 -57.11
CA LEU A 259 25.72 -68.39 -56.32
C LEU A 259 25.42 -69.89 -56.50
N PHE A 260 24.21 -70.23 -56.94
CA PHE A 260 23.72 -71.61 -57.06
C PHE A 260 23.50 -72.04 -58.51
N LEU A 261 23.43 -71.10 -59.45
CA LEU A 261 23.12 -71.33 -60.86
C LEU A 261 24.00 -70.42 -61.76
N PRO A 262 24.46 -70.90 -62.93
CA PRO A 262 25.31 -70.13 -63.84
C PRO A 262 24.48 -69.11 -64.65
N ILE A 263 24.05 -68.02 -64.02
CA ILE A 263 23.17 -66.98 -64.61
C ILE A 263 23.79 -65.60 -64.42
N GLU A 264 23.77 -64.76 -65.45
CA GLU A 264 24.07 -63.33 -65.35
C GLU A 264 22.81 -62.54 -64.93
N ILE A 265 22.89 -61.81 -63.81
CA ILE A 265 21.82 -60.97 -63.29
C ILE A 265 22.20 -59.51 -63.55
N LYS A 266 21.27 -58.67 -64.03
CA LYS A 266 21.51 -57.23 -64.23
C LYS A 266 21.79 -56.54 -62.89
N ASP A 267 22.81 -55.68 -62.86
CA ASP A 267 23.25 -54.95 -61.66
C ASP A 267 22.17 -54.03 -61.03
N ASP A 268 21.21 -53.55 -61.83
CA ASP A 268 20.10 -52.65 -61.43
C ASP A 268 19.05 -53.28 -60.47
N VAL A 269 19.15 -54.57 -60.13
CA VAL A 269 18.18 -55.26 -59.25
C VAL A 269 18.49 -55.03 -57.76
N THR A 270 19.60 -54.36 -57.43
CA THR A 270 20.01 -54.08 -56.06
C THR A 270 19.28 -52.86 -55.47
N SER A 271 18.06 -53.08 -54.97
CA SER A 271 17.37 -52.12 -54.09
C SER A 271 18.23 -51.86 -52.85
N ILE A 272 18.61 -50.60 -52.58
CA ILE A 272 19.18 -50.20 -51.29
C ILE A 272 17.98 -50.04 -50.33
N PRO A 273 17.72 -50.99 -49.41
CA PRO A 273 16.61 -50.85 -48.49
C PRO A 273 16.87 -49.67 -47.53
N PRO A 274 15.82 -48.95 -47.10
CA PRO A 274 15.93 -48.01 -45.99
C PRO A 274 16.52 -48.71 -44.76
N SER A 275 17.18 -47.97 -43.87
CA SER A 275 17.68 -48.58 -42.63
C SER A 275 16.50 -49.10 -41.78
N ALA A 276 16.67 -50.28 -41.19
CA ALA A 276 15.66 -50.86 -40.29
C ALA A 276 15.27 -49.90 -39.16
N GLU A 277 16.22 -49.10 -38.68
CA GLU A 277 16.00 -48.05 -37.68
C GLU A 277 15.04 -46.96 -38.17
N CYS A 278 15.13 -46.53 -39.44
CA CYS A 278 14.23 -45.53 -40.02
C CYS A 278 12.79 -46.03 -40.05
N LEU A 279 12.62 -47.29 -40.46
CA LEU A 279 11.32 -47.95 -40.57
C LEU A 279 10.70 -48.15 -39.19
N SER A 280 11.49 -48.60 -38.21
CA SER A 280 11.05 -48.69 -36.81
C SER A 280 10.65 -47.33 -36.26
N ARG A 281 11.36 -46.24 -36.61
CA ARG A 281 11.01 -44.90 -36.14
C ARG A 281 9.63 -44.44 -36.65
N PHE A 282 9.23 -44.83 -37.86
CA PHE A 282 7.89 -44.55 -38.37
C PHE A 282 6.81 -45.25 -37.55
N VAL A 283 7.02 -46.54 -37.22
CA VAL A 283 6.12 -47.32 -36.36
C VAL A 283 5.97 -46.65 -35.00
N GLN A 284 7.10 -46.32 -34.35
CA GLN A 284 7.11 -45.65 -33.05
C GLN A 284 6.39 -44.30 -33.07
N LEU A 285 6.58 -43.51 -34.13
CA LEU A 285 5.89 -42.23 -34.25
C LEU A 285 4.37 -42.40 -34.37
N LEU A 286 3.89 -43.43 -35.07
CA LEU A 286 2.46 -43.75 -35.14
C LEU A 286 1.90 -44.28 -33.80
N ASP A 287 2.73 -44.95 -33.00
CA ASP A 287 2.40 -45.32 -31.63
C ASP A 287 2.31 -44.09 -30.70
N GLU A 288 3.20 -43.11 -30.86
CA GLU A 288 3.10 -41.81 -30.20
C GLU A 288 1.77 -41.13 -30.56
N PHE A 289 1.42 -41.02 -31.85
CA PHE A 289 0.12 -40.48 -32.30
C PHE A 289 -1.08 -41.21 -31.68
N SER A 290 -1.04 -42.54 -31.63
CA SER A 290 -2.11 -43.35 -31.05
C SER A 290 -2.25 -43.13 -29.55
N THR A 291 -1.13 -43.01 -28.83
CA THR A 291 -1.11 -42.73 -27.38
C THR A 291 -1.72 -41.38 -27.06
N PHE A 292 -1.24 -40.30 -27.69
CA PHE A 292 -1.76 -38.96 -27.46
C PHE A 292 -3.22 -38.81 -27.89
N ARG A 293 -3.66 -39.52 -28.93
CA ARG A 293 -5.08 -39.55 -29.31
C ARG A 293 -5.95 -40.18 -28.22
N ARG A 294 -5.50 -41.28 -27.59
CA ARG A 294 -6.22 -41.91 -26.47
C ARG A 294 -6.32 -40.97 -25.28
N GLU A 295 -5.22 -40.30 -24.91
CA GLU A 295 -5.21 -39.31 -23.83
C GLU A 295 -6.18 -38.16 -24.10
N LEU A 296 -6.21 -37.63 -25.32
CA LEU A 296 -7.16 -36.58 -25.70
C LEU A 296 -8.62 -37.06 -25.65
N ASN A 297 -8.90 -38.29 -26.08
CA ASN A 297 -10.24 -38.88 -26.00
C ASN A 297 -10.68 -39.04 -24.53
N ASP A 298 -9.78 -39.51 -23.65
CA ASP A 298 -10.05 -39.64 -22.22
C ASP A 298 -10.29 -38.26 -21.57
N HIS A 299 -9.51 -37.24 -21.95
CA HIS A 299 -9.73 -35.85 -21.53
C HIS A 299 -11.05 -35.29 -22.03
N GLN A 300 -11.46 -35.62 -23.25
CA GLN A 300 -12.74 -35.19 -23.81
C GLN A 300 -13.91 -35.79 -23.02
N ALA A 301 -13.85 -37.10 -22.75
CA ALA A 301 -14.86 -37.78 -21.93
C ALA A 301 -14.95 -37.17 -20.53
N TYR A 302 -13.80 -36.95 -19.89
CA TYR A 302 -13.73 -36.29 -18.59
C TYR A 302 -14.33 -34.88 -18.61
N ALA A 303 -14.01 -34.06 -19.62
CA ALA A 303 -14.54 -32.71 -19.75
C ALA A 303 -16.06 -32.70 -19.99
N MET A 304 -16.60 -33.70 -20.69
CA MET A 304 -18.04 -33.85 -20.90
C MET A 304 -18.79 -34.20 -19.61
N ASP A 305 -18.22 -35.11 -18.80
CA ASP A 305 -18.80 -35.50 -17.51
C ASP A 305 -18.82 -34.34 -16.50
N HIS A 306 -17.81 -33.45 -16.57
CA HIS A 306 -17.62 -32.34 -15.62
C HIS A 306 -17.93 -30.96 -16.22
N LYS A 307 -18.83 -30.90 -17.21
CA LYS A 307 -19.16 -29.67 -17.97
C LYS A 307 -19.59 -28.47 -17.11
N LEU A 308 -20.08 -28.71 -15.89
CA LEU A 308 -20.52 -27.65 -14.97
C LEU A 308 -19.36 -26.92 -14.28
N TYR A 309 -18.15 -27.50 -14.32
CA TYR A 309 -16.95 -26.97 -13.67
C TYR A 309 -15.88 -26.53 -14.66
N MET A 310 -16.20 -26.51 -15.96
CA MET A 310 -15.26 -26.24 -17.05
C MET A 310 -15.84 -25.24 -18.07
N PRO A 311 -14.98 -24.50 -18.81
CA PRO A 311 -15.45 -23.64 -19.88
C PRO A 311 -16.22 -24.41 -20.96
N GLU A 312 -17.33 -23.86 -21.45
CA GLU A 312 -18.13 -24.47 -22.52
C GLU A 312 -17.31 -24.77 -23.79
N GLY A 313 -16.30 -23.96 -24.09
CA GLY A 313 -15.40 -24.14 -25.23
C GLY A 313 -14.29 -25.17 -25.03
N HIS A 314 -14.04 -25.66 -23.81
CA HIS A 314 -12.91 -26.54 -23.51
C HIS A 314 -13.03 -27.89 -24.22
N ALA A 315 -14.20 -28.54 -24.12
CA ALA A 315 -14.47 -29.81 -24.81
C ALA A 315 -14.41 -29.66 -26.34
N GLN A 316 -14.84 -28.52 -26.89
CA GLN A 316 -14.73 -28.22 -28.31
C GLN A 316 -13.27 -28.03 -28.74
N GLY A 317 -12.45 -27.37 -27.92
CA GLY A 317 -11.00 -27.23 -28.12
C GLY A 317 -10.29 -28.58 -28.17
N ILE A 318 -10.60 -29.49 -27.25
CA ILE A 318 -10.08 -30.87 -27.25
C ILE A 318 -10.54 -31.60 -28.53
N SER A 319 -11.81 -31.46 -28.91
CA SER A 319 -12.35 -32.06 -30.14
C SER A 319 -11.60 -31.59 -31.39
N GLY A 320 -11.25 -30.30 -31.45
CA GLY A 320 -10.42 -29.72 -32.51
C GLY A 320 -9.01 -30.33 -32.56
N ARG A 321 -8.39 -30.55 -31.40
CA ARG A 321 -7.08 -31.21 -31.28
C ARG A 321 -7.13 -32.68 -31.71
N ILE A 322 -8.16 -33.43 -31.33
CA ILE A 322 -8.37 -34.82 -31.79
C ILE A 322 -8.46 -34.87 -33.32
N ARG A 323 -9.23 -33.97 -33.93
CA ARG A 323 -9.34 -33.87 -35.39
C ARG A 323 -7.99 -33.55 -36.03
N ARG A 324 -7.22 -32.61 -35.45
CA ARG A 324 -5.89 -32.25 -35.92
C ARG A 324 -4.91 -33.43 -35.83
N VAL A 325 -4.88 -34.15 -34.71
CA VAL A 325 -4.07 -35.38 -34.55
C VAL A 325 -4.39 -36.41 -35.63
N LYS A 326 -5.68 -36.73 -35.84
CA LYS A 326 -6.11 -37.69 -36.87
C LYS A 326 -5.69 -37.24 -38.28
N THR A 327 -5.86 -35.94 -38.57
CA THR A 327 -5.51 -35.37 -39.88
C THR A 327 -4.01 -35.43 -40.12
N THR A 328 -3.20 -35.05 -39.12
CA THR A 328 -1.74 -35.11 -39.21
C THR A 328 -1.22 -36.54 -39.34
N GLU A 329 -1.79 -37.50 -38.62
CA GLU A 329 -1.45 -38.94 -38.76
C GLU A 329 -1.70 -39.43 -40.20
N MET A 330 -2.84 -39.06 -40.80
CA MET A 330 -3.17 -39.40 -42.19
C MET A 330 -2.21 -38.77 -43.19
N ILE A 331 -1.86 -37.49 -43.01
CA ILE A 331 -0.88 -36.79 -43.86
C ILE A 331 0.48 -37.47 -43.77
N LEU A 332 0.93 -37.82 -42.56
CA LEU A 332 2.19 -38.54 -42.34
C LEU A 332 2.20 -39.87 -43.10
N LYS A 333 1.16 -40.71 -42.93
CA LYS A 333 1.04 -41.99 -43.63
C LYS A 333 1.09 -41.84 -45.16
N SER A 334 0.35 -40.86 -45.70
CA SER A 334 0.31 -40.61 -47.14
C SER A 334 1.65 -40.10 -47.69
N LYS A 335 2.30 -39.13 -47.02
CA LYS A 335 3.63 -38.64 -47.41
C LYS A 335 4.67 -39.76 -47.31
N TYR A 336 4.63 -40.52 -46.22
CA TYR A 336 5.56 -41.62 -45.97
C TYR A 336 5.45 -42.71 -47.04
N ALA A 337 4.23 -43.12 -47.40
CA ALA A 337 4.02 -44.09 -48.48
C ALA A 337 4.67 -43.63 -49.80
N ARG A 338 4.40 -42.39 -50.23
CA ARG A 338 5.00 -41.83 -51.45
C ARG A 338 6.53 -41.84 -51.40
N VAL A 339 7.12 -41.29 -50.34
CA VAL A 339 8.57 -41.19 -50.20
C VAL A 339 9.22 -42.58 -50.08
N LEU A 340 8.58 -43.52 -49.38
CA LEU A 340 9.06 -44.89 -49.25
C LEU A 340 9.10 -45.59 -50.61
N GLN A 341 8.09 -45.37 -51.45
CA GLN A 341 8.05 -45.89 -52.82
C GLN A 341 9.16 -45.29 -53.69
N ASP A 342 9.38 -43.98 -53.61
CA ASP A 342 10.45 -43.30 -54.35
C ASP A 342 11.84 -43.82 -53.95
N VAL A 343 12.08 -44.01 -52.64
CA VAL A 343 13.34 -44.58 -52.12
C VAL A 343 13.53 -46.02 -52.58
N ARG A 344 12.50 -46.87 -52.45
CA ARG A 344 12.56 -48.28 -52.88
C ARG A 344 12.80 -48.42 -54.40
N ASN A 345 12.30 -47.48 -55.20
CA ASN A 345 12.53 -47.43 -56.65
C ASN A 345 13.89 -46.81 -57.04
N GLY A 346 14.69 -46.34 -56.07
CA GLY A 346 15.95 -45.65 -56.34
C GLY A 346 15.79 -44.21 -56.89
N ALA A 347 14.57 -43.66 -56.87
CA ALA A 347 14.27 -42.31 -57.34
C ALA A 347 14.61 -41.22 -56.31
N SER A 348 14.87 -41.59 -55.06
CA SER A 348 15.23 -40.68 -53.97
C SER A 348 16.20 -41.31 -52.98
N ASP A 349 17.00 -40.48 -52.32
CA ASP A 349 17.95 -40.94 -51.30
C ASP A 349 17.22 -41.32 -49.99
N PRO A 350 17.61 -42.42 -49.30
CA PRO A 350 16.98 -42.86 -48.04
C PRO A 350 16.96 -41.79 -46.93
N THR A 351 17.83 -40.77 -46.95
CA THR A 351 17.84 -39.68 -45.96
C THR A 351 16.57 -38.82 -46.00
N VAL A 352 15.85 -38.77 -47.12
CA VAL A 352 14.60 -38.01 -47.24
C VAL A 352 13.50 -38.58 -46.32
N LEU A 353 13.47 -39.90 -46.11
CA LEU A 353 12.57 -40.54 -45.14
C LEU A 353 12.85 -40.06 -43.71
N TRP A 354 14.13 -39.98 -43.32
CA TRP A 354 14.52 -39.47 -42.01
C TRP A 354 14.13 -38.01 -41.81
N GLN A 355 14.28 -37.18 -42.83
CA GLN A 355 13.87 -35.77 -42.78
C GLN A 355 12.36 -35.64 -42.59
N LEU A 356 11.57 -36.43 -43.34
CA LEU A 356 10.11 -36.47 -43.19
C LEU A 356 9.71 -36.90 -41.77
N LEU A 357 10.28 -37.98 -41.25
CA LEU A 357 9.94 -38.44 -39.89
C LEU A 357 10.33 -37.40 -38.82
N ARG A 358 11.44 -36.67 -39.03
CA ARG A 358 11.85 -35.59 -38.12
C ARG A 358 10.87 -34.40 -38.13
N GLU A 359 10.34 -34.03 -39.29
CA GLU A 359 9.30 -32.97 -39.43
C GLU A 359 8.06 -33.27 -38.59
N PHE A 360 7.68 -34.54 -38.45
CA PHE A 360 6.52 -34.97 -37.67
C PHE A 360 6.86 -35.38 -36.24
N ALA A 361 8.14 -35.60 -35.93
CA ALA A 361 8.58 -35.86 -34.56
C ALA A 361 8.84 -34.56 -33.77
N VAL A 362 9.19 -33.46 -34.45
CA VAL A 362 9.60 -32.19 -33.81
C VAL A 362 8.79 -31.02 -34.39
N GLY A 363 8.29 -30.13 -33.53
CA GLY A 363 7.56 -28.91 -33.94
C GLY A 363 6.04 -29.02 -33.84
N ASP A 364 5.32 -28.14 -34.54
CA ASP A 364 3.86 -27.97 -34.44
C ASP A 364 3.03 -29.17 -34.95
N SER A 365 3.65 -30.03 -35.77
CA SER A 365 3.05 -31.26 -36.28
C SER A 365 3.28 -32.46 -35.37
N SER A 366 4.07 -32.31 -34.30
CA SER A 366 4.36 -33.40 -33.38
C SER A 366 3.14 -33.79 -32.53
N PRO A 367 2.93 -35.09 -32.26
CA PRO A 367 1.81 -35.58 -31.45
C PRO A 367 1.71 -34.85 -30.11
N LYS A 368 2.86 -34.69 -29.44
CA LYS A 368 2.98 -34.05 -28.12
C LYS A 368 2.53 -32.60 -28.12
N GLN A 369 2.90 -31.81 -29.13
CA GLN A 369 2.52 -30.39 -29.22
C GLN A 369 1.02 -30.24 -29.54
N ILE A 370 0.49 -31.09 -30.42
CA ILE A 370 -0.94 -31.05 -30.77
C ILE A 370 -1.79 -31.46 -29.55
N ALA A 371 -1.34 -32.46 -28.79
CA ALA A 371 -2.05 -33.01 -27.64
C ALA A 371 -1.81 -32.26 -26.32
N ALA A 372 -0.98 -31.22 -26.31
CA ALA A 372 -0.79 -30.39 -25.12
C ALA A 372 -2.11 -29.70 -24.72
N VAL A 373 -2.66 -30.13 -23.57
CA VAL A 373 -3.86 -29.57 -22.94
C VAL A 373 -3.48 -29.20 -21.51
N GLU A 374 -4.05 -28.10 -21.01
CA GLU A 374 -3.86 -27.67 -19.63
C GLU A 374 -4.55 -28.65 -18.68
N ASP A 375 -3.85 -29.09 -17.62
CA ASP A 375 -4.41 -30.06 -16.67
C ASP A 375 -5.34 -29.36 -15.67
N CYS A 376 -6.64 -29.45 -15.95
CA CYS A 376 -7.69 -28.87 -15.10
C CYS A 376 -8.23 -29.86 -14.04
N ARG A 377 -7.71 -31.09 -13.95
CA ARG A 377 -8.27 -32.14 -13.08
C ARG A 377 -8.22 -31.77 -11.60
N TRP A 378 -7.08 -31.27 -11.13
CA TRP A 378 -6.93 -30.87 -9.73
C TRP A 378 -8.01 -29.86 -9.30
N LYS A 379 -8.43 -28.99 -10.22
CA LYS A 379 -9.41 -27.93 -9.94
C LYS A 379 -10.80 -28.53 -9.77
N VAL A 380 -11.18 -29.42 -10.67
CA VAL A 380 -12.45 -30.14 -10.61
C VAL A 380 -12.53 -30.98 -9.34
N GLU A 381 -11.51 -31.77 -9.03
CA GLU A 381 -11.45 -32.59 -7.80
C GLU A 381 -11.57 -31.73 -6.53
N PHE A 382 -10.93 -30.56 -6.51
CA PHE A 382 -11.04 -29.60 -5.42
C PHE A 382 -12.47 -29.04 -5.27
N ILE A 383 -13.09 -28.63 -6.37
CA ILE A 383 -14.48 -28.13 -6.39
C ILE A 383 -15.44 -29.22 -5.89
N GLU A 384 -15.35 -30.43 -6.43
CA GLU A 384 -16.24 -31.53 -6.08
C GLU A 384 -16.17 -31.90 -4.61
N ASN A 385 -14.96 -31.96 -4.05
CA ASN A 385 -14.78 -32.23 -2.62
C ASN A 385 -15.51 -31.19 -1.76
N LEU A 386 -15.34 -29.89 -2.06
CA LEU A 386 -15.96 -28.83 -1.28
C LEU A 386 -17.49 -28.77 -1.47
N VAL A 387 -17.97 -29.03 -2.69
CA VAL A 387 -19.41 -29.14 -2.98
C VAL A 387 -20.02 -30.33 -2.24
N ALA A 388 -19.34 -31.48 -2.18
CA ALA A 388 -19.78 -32.64 -1.40
C ALA A 388 -19.86 -32.34 0.10
N ASN A 389 -19.01 -31.42 0.60
CA ASN A 389 -19.06 -30.92 1.97
C ASN A 389 -20.09 -29.78 2.18
N GLY A 390 -20.86 -29.39 1.16
CA GLY A 390 -21.97 -28.43 1.27
C GLY A 390 -21.65 -26.99 0.88
N ALA A 391 -20.48 -26.72 0.29
CA ALA A 391 -20.19 -25.42 -0.33
C ALA A 391 -20.96 -25.24 -1.66
N THR A 392 -21.26 -24.00 -2.03
CA THR A 392 -21.88 -23.67 -3.33
C THR A 392 -20.81 -23.20 -4.31
N TYR A 393 -20.64 -23.91 -5.42
CA TYR A 393 -19.73 -23.52 -6.50
C TYR A 393 -20.30 -22.38 -7.35
N ILE A 394 -19.46 -21.41 -7.69
CA ILE A 394 -19.80 -20.27 -8.55
C ILE A 394 -18.69 -20.12 -9.59
N GLY A 395 -19.04 -20.30 -10.85
CA GLY A 395 -18.09 -20.24 -11.97
C GLY A 395 -18.78 -20.61 -13.28
N TYR A 396 -18.38 -21.74 -13.89
CA TYR A 396 -18.93 -22.19 -15.18
C TYR A 396 -20.36 -22.76 -15.11
N ASN A 397 -20.96 -22.84 -13.92
CA ASN A 397 -22.32 -23.35 -13.71
C ASN A 397 -23.42 -22.28 -13.87
N ASN A 398 -23.09 -21.10 -14.40
CA ASN A 398 -24.00 -19.97 -14.60
C ASN A 398 -24.67 -19.44 -13.31
N LEU A 399 -24.09 -19.71 -12.13
CA LEU A 399 -24.51 -19.07 -10.89
C LEU A 399 -23.81 -17.71 -10.72
N ASP A 400 -24.53 -16.76 -10.13
CA ASP A 400 -24.02 -15.42 -9.82
C ASP A 400 -23.91 -15.23 -8.30
N LEU A 401 -22.75 -14.75 -7.84
CA LEU A 401 -22.49 -14.54 -6.42
C LEU A 401 -23.41 -13.49 -5.80
N GLY A 402 -23.68 -12.39 -6.51
CA GLY A 402 -24.55 -11.32 -6.00
C GLY A 402 -25.97 -11.81 -5.77
N LEU A 403 -26.52 -12.58 -6.71
CA LEU A 403 -27.83 -13.21 -6.59
C LEU A 403 -27.88 -14.22 -5.43
N GLU A 404 -26.88 -15.08 -5.28
CA GLU A 404 -26.86 -16.07 -4.18
C GLU A 404 -26.72 -15.42 -2.80
N LEU A 405 -25.89 -14.38 -2.67
CA LEU A 405 -25.77 -13.59 -1.44
C LEU A 405 -27.08 -12.84 -1.11
N SER A 406 -27.83 -12.38 -2.12
CA SER A 406 -29.10 -11.67 -1.90
C SER A 406 -30.24 -12.58 -1.44
N LYS A 407 -30.25 -13.86 -1.86
CA LYS A 407 -31.26 -14.85 -1.49
C LYS A 407 -31.08 -15.34 -0.05
N ARG A 408 -29.86 -15.32 0.46
CA ARG A 408 -29.48 -15.93 1.74
C ARG A 408 -29.15 -14.82 2.74
N GLY A 409 -30.02 -14.63 3.74
CA GLY A 409 -29.74 -13.71 4.85
C GLY A 409 -28.76 -14.31 5.85
N GLY A 410 -27.98 -13.46 6.54
CA GLY A 410 -27.00 -13.89 7.55
C GLY A 410 -25.55 -13.79 7.11
N ASP A 411 -24.68 -14.55 7.77
CA ASP A 411 -23.24 -14.61 7.49
C ASP A 411 -22.97 -15.51 6.28
N ALA A 412 -22.07 -15.06 5.41
CA ALA A 412 -21.62 -15.80 4.26
C ALA A 412 -20.09 -15.71 4.09
N TYR A 413 -19.45 -16.83 3.75
CA TYR A 413 -18.01 -16.92 3.53
C TYR A 413 -17.76 -17.34 2.09
N VAL A 414 -16.94 -16.55 1.39
CA VAL A 414 -16.66 -16.73 -0.03
C VAL A 414 -15.17 -17.01 -0.21
N PHE A 415 -14.82 -18.23 -0.57
CA PHE A 415 -13.45 -18.62 -0.90
C PHE A 415 -13.18 -18.37 -2.39
N SER A 416 -12.32 -17.40 -2.68
CA SER A 416 -11.95 -17.02 -4.05
C SER A 416 -10.66 -17.73 -4.47
N PHE A 417 -10.67 -18.41 -5.62
CA PHE A 417 -9.51 -19.16 -6.12
C PHE A 417 -9.34 -19.10 -7.65
N SER A 418 -8.11 -19.35 -8.10
CA SER A 418 -7.73 -19.43 -9.52
C SER A 418 -6.53 -20.37 -9.69
N SER A 419 -6.24 -20.78 -10.92
CA SER A 419 -5.04 -21.54 -11.26
C SER A 419 -3.75 -20.78 -10.92
N LEU A 420 -3.76 -19.45 -11.07
CA LEU A 420 -2.63 -18.59 -10.71
C LEU A 420 -2.45 -18.54 -9.18
N ALA A 421 -3.54 -18.37 -8.43
CA ALA A 421 -3.50 -18.27 -6.97
C ALA A 421 -3.05 -19.58 -6.29
N LYS A 422 -3.25 -20.74 -6.94
CA LYS A 422 -2.74 -22.03 -6.45
C LYS A 422 -1.21 -22.08 -6.37
N GLN A 423 -0.50 -21.28 -7.17
CA GLN A 423 0.97 -21.26 -7.16
C GLN A 423 1.53 -20.70 -5.85
N ASP A 424 0.77 -19.87 -5.12
CA ASP A 424 1.09 -19.45 -3.75
C ASP A 424 0.61 -20.50 -2.74
N GLU A 425 1.43 -21.54 -2.56
CA GLU A 425 1.13 -22.69 -1.69
C GLU A 425 0.88 -22.28 -0.22
N GLN A 426 1.50 -21.19 0.24
CA GLN A 426 1.33 -20.69 1.60
C GLN A 426 -0.06 -20.08 1.79
N SER A 427 -0.50 -19.20 0.87
CA SER A 427 -1.85 -18.63 0.91
C SER A 427 -2.91 -19.71 0.76
N TRP A 428 -2.68 -20.68 -0.12
CA TRP A 428 -3.62 -21.75 -0.43
C TRP A 428 -3.88 -22.62 0.80
N LYS A 429 -2.83 -23.20 1.39
CA LYS A 429 -2.97 -24.12 2.53
C LYS A 429 -3.61 -23.45 3.74
N ALA A 430 -3.27 -22.19 4.01
CA ALA A 430 -3.81 -21.48 5.17
C ALA A 430 -5.30 -21.15 4.99
N ASN A 431 -5.71 -20.69 3.81
CA ASN A 431 -7.13 -20.44 3.52
C ASN A 431 -7.93 -21.74 3.37
N GLU A 432 -7.35 -22.81 2.84
CA GLU A 432 -7.98 -24.13 2.78
C GLU A 432 -8.27 -24.69 4.18
N ALA A 433 -7.31 -24.56 5.11
CA ALA A 433 -7.52 -24.96 6.51
C ALA A 433 -8.64 -24.15 7.17
N LEU A 434 -8.66 -22.82 6.95
CA LEU A 434 -9.72 -21.94 7.45
C LEU A 434 -11.08 -22.27 6.82
N LEU A 435 -11.13 -22.58 5.52
CA LEU A 435 -12.35 -22.99 4.85
C LEU A 435 -12.90 -24.29 5.45
N LEU A 436 -12.04 -25.28 5.67
CA LEU A 436 -12.43 -26.55 6.30
C LEU A 436 -12.90 -26.34 7.75
N GLU A 437 -12.29 -25.43 8.51
CA GLU A 437 -12.77 -25.03 9.84
C GLU A 437 -14.21 -24.47 9.75
N LEU A 438 -14.44 -23.51 8.85
CA LEU A 438 -15.76 -22.89 8.64
C LEU A 438 -16.81 -23.89 8.15
N ILE A 439 -16.42 -24.83 7.29
CA ILE A 439 -17.30 -25.90 6.79
C ILE A 439 -17.74 -26.84 7.91
N ASN A 440 -16.86 -27.11 8.87
CA ASN A 440 -17.08 -28.08 9.95
C ASN A 440 -17.70 -27.47 11.23
N GLU A 441 -18.09 -26.19 11.23
CA GLU A 441 -18.73 -25.57 12.40
C GLU A 441 -20.10 -26.23 12.74
N PRO A 442 -20.35 -26.59 14.01
CA PRO A 442 -21.51 -27.39 14.42
C PRO A 442 -22.86 -26.65 14.33
N ASP A 443 -22.88 -25.31 14.28
CA ASP A 443 -24.08 -24.46 14.25
C ASP A 443 -24.31 -23.85 12.84
N ARG A 444 -24.30 -24.67 11.78
CA ARG A 444 -24.43 -24.25 10.36
C ARG A 444 -25.67 -23.37 10.07
N LYS A 445 -25.50 -22.06 10.21
CA LYS A 445 -26.40 -21.03 9.65
C LYS A 445 -25.74 -20.19 8.55
N SER A 446 -24.43 -20.32 8.38
CA SER A 446 -23.64 -19.49 7.48
C SER A 446 -23.58 -20.10 6.07
N PHE A 447 -23.72 -19.27 5.04
CA PHE A 447 -23.62 -19.67 3.64
C PHE A 447 -22.14 -19.75 3.21
N ILE A 448 -21.72 -20.83 2.57
CA ILE A 448 -20.34 -20.97 2.08
C ILE A 448 -20.36 -21.10 0.56
N ALA A 449 -19.62 -20.21 -0.11
CA ALA A 449 -19.44 -20.22 -1.56
C ALA A 449 -17.96 -20.37 -1.92
N ILE A 450 -17.70 -21.03 -3.04
CA ILE A 450 -16.37 -21.13 -3.65
C ILE A 450 -16.45 -20.53 -5.05
N VAL A 451 -15.60 -19.54 -5.33
CA VAL A 451 -15.63 -18.75 -6.56
C VAL A 451 -14.39 -19.06 -7.39
N ASP A 452 -14.60 -19.60 -8.59
CA ASP A 452 -13.54 -19.80 -9.57
C ASP A 452 -13.32 -18.53 -10.39
N CYS A 453 -12.31 -17.76 -10.03
CA CYS A 453 -11.99 -16.49 -10.66
C CYS A 453 -11.53 -16.63 -12.11
N ASP A 454 -11.07 -17.82 -12.53
CA ASP A 454 -10.76 -18.08 -13.94
C ASP A 454 -12.04 -18.13 -14.79
N ALA A 455 -13.17 -18.54 -14.21
CA ALA A 455 -14.48 -18.52 -14.89
C ALA A 455 -15.06 -17.10 -14.98
N THR A 456 -14.81 -16.26 -13.99
CA THR A 456 -15.32 -14.87 -13.94
C THR A 456 -14.38 -13.86 -14.61
N SER A 457 -13.29 -14.30 -15.24
CA SER A 457 -12.25 -13.44 -15.83
C SER A 457 -11.63 -12.43 -14.85
N THR A 458 -11.64 -12.73 -13.55
CA THR A 458 -11.09 -11.87 -12.51
C THR A 458 -9.66 -12.31 -12.20
N LYS A 459 -8.68 -11.40 -12.35
CA LYS A 459 -7.28 -11.75 -12.07
C LYS A 459 -7.05 -11.88 -10.56
N LEU A 460 -6.82 -13.11 -10.11
CA LEU A 460 -6.52 -13.42 -8.71
C LEU A 460 -5.13 -14.03 -8.58
N GLU A 461 -4.24 -13.36 -7.85
CA GLU A 461 -2.85 -13.81 -7.62
C GLU A 461 -2.68 -14.59 -6.30
N LYS A 462 -3.57 -14.38 -5.33
CA LYS A 462 -3.57 -15.05 -4.03
C LYS A 462 -4.96 -15.44 -3.60
N THR A 463 -5.10 -16.61 -2.99
CA THR A 463 -6.38 -17.07 -2.44
C THR A 463 -6.70 -16.35 -1.15
N HIS A 464 -7.99 -16.11 -0.92
CA HIS A 464 -8.49 -15.48 0.30
C HIS A 464 -9.95 -15.89 0.53
N ILE A 465 -10.42 -15.71 1.77
CA ILE A 465 -11.83 -15.88 2.15
C ILE A 465 -12.41 -14.51 2.48
N SER A 466 -13.40 -14.07 1.73
CA SER A 466 -14.18 -12.87 2.07
C SER A 466 -15.36 -13.24 2.97
N HIS A 467 -15.67 -12.39 3.95
CA HIS A 467 -16.83 -12.54 4.83
C HIS A 467 -17.86 -11.47 4.50
N PHE A 468 -19.10 -11.90 4.28
CA PHE A 468 -20.26 -11.06 4.02
C PHE A 468 -21.26 -11.22 5.16
N GLN A 469 -21.88 -10.12 5.56
CA GLN A 469 -22.95 -10.13 6.55
C GLN A 469 -24.17 -9.39 5.98
N ASN A 470 -25.28 -10.11 5.87
CA ASN A 470 -26.52 -9.61 5.24
C ASN A 470 -26.28 -9.04 3.83
N GLY A 471 -25.46 -9.72 3.03
CA GLY A 471 -25.16 -9.35 1.64
C GLY A 471 -24.19 -8.17 1.47
N LYS A 472 -23.65 -7.60 2.56
CA LYS A 472 -22.57 -6.59 2.50
C LYS A 472 -21.26 -7.19 2.92
N GLU A 473 -20.18 -6.85 2.20
CA GLU A 473 -18.83 -7.29 2.52
C GLU A 473 -18.41 -6.70 3.87
N ALA A 474 -18.18 -7.58 4.85
CA ALA A 474 -17.68 -7.23 6.18
C ALA A 474 -16.16 -7.29 6.23
N SER A 475 -15.56 -8.26 5.51
CA SER A 475 -14.12 -8.45 5.40
C SER A 475 -13.75 -8.98 4.02
N SER A 476 -12.73 -8.40 3.40
CA SER A 476 -12.23 -8.85 2.10
C SER A 476 -11.32 -10.07 2.22
N ASP A 477 -10.56 -10.17 3.32
CA ASP A 477 -9.67 -11.31 3.64
C ASP A 477 -9.75 -11.64 5.14
N LEU A 478 -10.56 -12.64 5.46
CA LEU A 478 -10.84 -13.12 6.81
C LEU A 478 -9.61 -13.73 7.48
N LEU A 479 -8.71 -14.37 6.71
CA LEU A 479 -7.52 -14.99 7.28
C LEU A 479 -6.52 -13.92 7.71
N GLU A 480 -6.27 -12.95 6.83
CA GLU A 480 -5.42 -11.80 7.14
C GLU A 480 -5.99 -11.01 8.32
N GLU A 481 -7.31 -10.78 8.34
CA GLU A 481 -7.99 -10.15 9.46
C GLU A 481 -7.82 -10.94 10.77
N ARG A 482 -8.06 -12.26 10.78
CA ARG A 482 -7.90 -13.11 11.98
C ARG A 482 -6.46 -13.09 12.49
N GLN A 483 -5.47 -13.19 11.61
CA GLN A 483 -4.06 -13.12 11.97
C GLN A 483 -3.68 -11.75 12.54
N PHE A 484 -4.19 -10.68 11.93
CA PHE A 484 -4.01 -9.33 12.42
C PHE A 484 -4.61 -9.16 13.81
N LEU A 485 -5.86 -9.61 14.03
CA LEU A 485 -6.53 -9.52 15.32
C LEU A 485 -5.84 -10.38 16.40
N ALA A 486 -5.27 -11.53 16.04
CA ALA A 486 -4.60 -12.43 16.98
C ALA A 486 -3.32 -11.84 17.61
N ASP A 487 -2.62 -10.93 16.92
CA ASP A 487 -1.41 -10.26 17.46
C ASP A 487 -1.72 -8.98 18.24
N LYS A 488 -2.99 -8.56 18.37
CA LYS A 488 -3.34 -7.30 19.06
C LYS A 488 -4.02 -7.55 20.41
N SER A 489 -3.81 -6.59 21.30
CA SER A 489 -4.47 -6.54 22.60
C SER A 489 -5.63 -5.54 22.53
N PHE A 490 -6.82 -5.98 22.92
CA PHE A 490 -8.05 -5.19 22.82
C PHE A 490 -8.59 -4.81 24.18
N ALA A 491 -9.14 -3.60 24.28
CA ALA A 491 -10.01 -3.23 25.37
C ALA A 491 -11.40 -2.87 24.86
N ARG A 492 -12.40 -3.30 25.61
CA ARG A 492 -13.82 -3.16 25.28
C ARG A 492 -14.50 -2.33 26.34
N TYR A 493 -15.23 -1.30 25.91
CA TYR A 493 -16.05 -0.52 26.81
C TYR A 493 -17.45 -1.12 26.93
N THR A 494 -18.10 -0.87 28.06
CA THR A 494 -19.54 -1.12 28.20
C THR A 494 -20.31 0.02 27.51
N GLN A 495 -21.35 -0.29 26.72
CA GLN A 495 -22.16 0.71 26.01
C GLN A 495 -22.78 1.78 26.94
N ARG A 496 -23.05 1.43 28.20
CA ARG A 496 -23.46 2.37 29.23
C ARG A 496 -22.34 3.40 29.49
N GLY A 497 -22.57 4.65 29.11
CA GLY A 497 -21.68 5.78 29.40
C GLY A 497 -20.73 6.20 28.28
N LEU A 498 -20.89 5.66 27.06
CA LEU A 498 -20.17 6.17 25.89
C LEU A 498 -20.78 7.49 25.45
N GLU A 499 -19.98 8.55 25.48
CA GLU A 499 -20.32 9.86 24.94
C GLU A 499 -19.75 9.98 23.53
N THR A 500 -20.61 10.32 22.55
CA THR A 500 -20.27 10.32 21.11
C THR A 500 -20.33 11.70 20.45
N HIS A 501 -20.99 12.69 21.07
CA HIS A 501 -21.23 14.02 20.50
C HIS A 501 -20.46 15.11 21.27
N ASP A 502 -19.96 16.13 20.57
CA ASP A 502 -19.27 17.31 21.12
C ASP A 502 -18.09 17.01 22.07
N ILE A 503 -17.36 15.93 21.81
CA ILE A 503 -16.27 15.45 22.67
C ILE A 503 -15.06 16.38 22.55
N GLN A 504 -14.87 17.24 23.55
CA GLN A 504 -13.64 18.02 23.69
C GLN A 504 -12.56 17.17 24.33
N LYS A 505 -11.57 16.76 23.53
CA LYS A 505 -10.45 15.94 24.01
C LYS A 505 -9.43 16.82 24.74
N PRO A 506 -8.92 16.40 25.92
CA PRO A 506 -7.95 17.20 26.68
C PRO A 506 -6.55 17.16 26.07
N LEU A 507 -5.75 18.22 26.32
CA LEU A 507 -4.38 18.35 25.82
C LEU A 507 -3.43 17.26 26.37
N LYS A 508 -3.59 16.92 27.65
CA LYS A 508 -2.77 15.92 28.35
C LYS A 508 -3.37 14.52 28.21
N ARG A 509 -3.31 13.95 27.01
CA ARG A 509 -3.65 12.55 26.72
C ARG A 509 -2.39 11.68 26.60
N ARG A 510 -2.50 10.39 26.88
CA ARG A 510 -1.43 9.38 26.67
C ARG A 510 -2.03 8.07 26.19
N PHE A 511 -1.35 7.36 25.29
CA PHE A 511 -1.76 6.01 24.89
C PHE A 511 -1.78 5.08 26.09
N VAL A 512 -2.83 4.28 26.21
CA VAL A 512 -2.98 3.31 27.28
C VAL A 512 -2.03 2.14 27.00
N LYS A 513 -0.86 2.18 27.66
CA LYS A 513 0.16 1.12 27.66
C LYS A 513 0.31 0.58 29.07
N VAL A 514 -0.49 -0.43 29.41
CA VAL A 514 -0.52 -1.01 30.75
C VAL A 514 -0.41 -2.53 30.68
N ILE A 515 0.06 -3.15 31.74
CA ILE A 515 0.17 -4.61 31.87
C ILE A 515 -1.20 -5.27 31.73
N CYS A 516 -1.24 -6.54 31.34
CA CYS A 516 -2.48 -7.31 31.23
C CYS A 516 -3.09 -7.61 32.62
N PRO A 517 -4.43 -7.51 32.81
CA PRO A 517 -5.08 -7.92 34.06
C PRO A 517 -5.26 -9.43 34.19
N GLY A 518 -5.03 -10.21 33.12
CA GLY A 518 -5.26 -11.65 33.11
C GLY A 518 -4.39 -12.38 34.16
N PRO A 519 -4.96 -13.30 34.96
CA PRO A 519 -4.25 -13.92 36.08
C PRO A 519 -3.05 -14.78 35.66
N ASN A 520 -3.15 -15.37 34.46
CA ASN A 520 -2.13 -16.26 33.87
C ASN A 520 -1.29 -15.58 32.78
N CYS A 521 -1.47 -14.28 32.57
CA CYS A 521 -0.70 -13.50 31.61
C CYS A 521 0.62 -13.04 32.23
N ASP A 522 1.63 -12.76 31.39
CA ASP A 522 2.89 -12.19 31.86
C ASP A 522 2.64 -10.79 32.45
N LYS A 523 2.95 -10.64 33.74
CA LYS A 523 2.79 -9.39 34.48
C LYS A 523 3.88 -8.36 34.18
N ASN A 524 4.92 -8.75 33.45
CA ASN A 524 5.98 -7.85 32.99
C ASN A 524 5.75 -7.33 31.56
N GLU A 525 4.83 -7.94 30.81
CA GLU A 525 4.53 -7.54 29.43
C GLU A 525 3.57 -6.34 29.42
N ILE A 526 4.04 -5.20 28.90
CA ILE A 526 3.21 -4.01 28.70
C ILE A 526 2.45 -4.15 27.38
N CYS A 527 1.12 -4.16 27.46
CA CYS A 527 0.25 -4.26 26.29
C CYS A 527 -0.14 -2.87 25.76
N GLU A 528 -0.14 -2.71 24.44
CA GLU A 528 -0.77 -1.56 23.77
C GLU A 528 -2.25 -1.89 23.50
N TRP A 529 -3.15 -1.06 24.01
CA TRP A 529 -4.59 -1.37 24.01
C TRP A 529 -5.36 -0.66 22.91
N LEU A 530 -5.97 -1.45 22.03
CA LEU A 530 -6.85 -0.98 20.95
C LEU A 530 -8.32 -1.10 21.34
N CYS A 531 -9.16 -0.22 20.81
CA CYS A 531 -10.60 -0.35 21.00
C CYS A 531 -11.14 -1.57 20.23
N SER A 532 -11.83 -2.49 20.90
CA SER A 532 -12.47 -3.64 20.25
C SER A 532 -13.53 -3.31 19.19
N GLN A 533 -14.02 -2.07 19.14
CA GLN A 533 -15.11 -1.65 18.23
C GLN A 533 -14.59 -0.87 17.02
N CYS A 534 -13.69 0.11 17.24
CA CYS A 534 -13.15 0.95 16.16
C CYS A 534 -11.69 0.68 15.84
N THR A 535 -11.06 -0.32 16.50
CA THR A 535 -9.65 -0.70 16.40
C THR A 535 -8.63 0.42 16.65
N ALA A 536 -9.09 1.63 16.96
CA ALA A 536 -8.26 2.77 17.27
C ALA A 536 -7.52 2.61 18.60
N PRO A 537 -6.25 3.06 18.70
CA PRO A 537 -5.55 3.12 19.98
C PRO A 537 -6.32 3.94 21.01
N ILE A 538 -6.37 3.43 22.24
CA ILE A 538 -7.07 4.10 23.33
C ILE A 538 -6.12 5.10 23.99
N GLU A 539 -6.60 6.32 24.20
CA GLU A 539 -5.87 7.39 24.90
C GLU A 539 -6.54 7.73 26.23
N PHE A 540 -5.76 7.92 27.29
CA PHE A 540 -6.22 8.37 28.60
C PHE A 540 -6.01 9.87 28.81
N GLY A 541 -7.08 10.61 29.11
CA GLY A 541 -7.03 12.02 29.47
C GLY A 541 -6.69 12.23 30.95
N TYR A 542 -5.56 12.87 31.25
CA TYR A 542 -5.14 13.11 32.64
C TYR A 542 -5.99 14.14 33.37
N SER A 543 -6.54 15.11 32.65
CA SER A 543 -7.32 16.21 33.24
C SER A 543 -8.75 15.81 33.62
N ASP A 544 -9.31 14.79 32.96
CA ASP A 544 -10.70 14.37 33.12
C ASP A 544 -10.89 12.87 33.44
N GLN A 545 -9.83 12.07 33.32
CA GLN A 545 -9.81 10.63 33.59
C GLN A 545 -10.71 9.80 32.66
N TYR A 546 -10.87 10.22 31.40
CA TYR A 546 -11.60 9.46 30.39
C TYR A 546 -10.64 8.70 29.46
N PHE A 547 -11.12 7.57 28.93
CA PHE A 547 -10.53 6.94 27.75
C PHE A 547 -11.20 7.46 26.49
N TYR A 548 -10.38 7.64 25.45
CA TYR A 548 -10.74 8.23 24.18
C TYR A 548 -10.36 7.28 23.04
N CYS A 549 -11.29 7.06 22.11
CA CYS A 549 -11.09 6.35 20.86
C CYS A 549 -11.95 6.97 19.74
N ASP A 550 -12.04 6.36 18.56
CA ASP A 550 -12.94 6.85 17.48
C ASP A 550 -14.42 6.63 17.77
N CYS A 551 -14.77 5.70 18.66
CA CYS A 551 -16.16 5.55 19.12
C CYS A 551 -16.62 6.71 20.00
N GLY A 552 -15.71 7.47 20.61
CA GLY A 552 -16.02 8.55 21.53
C GLY A 552 -15.20 8.48 22.82
N ARG A 553 -15.79 8.95 23.94
CA ARG A 553 -15.16 8.89 25.26
C ARG A 553 -16.01 8.13 26.27
N ASN A 554 -15.35 7.39 27.17
CA ASN A 554 -15.99 6.72 28.28
C ASN A 554 -15.06 6.71 29.50
N ASN A 555 -15.61 6.59 30.69
CA ASN A 555 -14.83 6.56 31.92
C ASN A 555 -13.87 5.35 31.90
N TYR A 556 -12.61 5.55 32.31
CA TYR A 556 -11.57 4.50 32.30
C TYR A 556 -11.99 3.22 33.04
N ARG A 557 -12.91 3.32 34.02
CA ARG A 557 -13.43 2.20 34.83
C ARG A 557 -14.36 1.26 34.08
N ASN A 558 -14.83 1.64 32.89
CA ASN A 558 -15.84 0.91 32.13
C ASN A 558 -15.24 0.03 31.04
N TYR A 559 -13.93 -0.20 31.07
CA TYR A 559 -13.19 -1.01 30.10
C TYR A 559 -12.76 -2.35 30.68
N ASP A 560 -12.95 -3.38 29.85
CA ASP A 560 -12.42 -4.73 30.03
C ASP A 560 -11.30 -4.94 29.01
N PHE A 561 -10.34 -5.81 29.30
CA PHE A 561 -9.09 -5.95 28.57
C PHE A 561 -8.82 -7.41 28.21
N LYS A 562 -8.37 -7.68 26.98
CA LYS A 562 -7.96 -8.99 26.48
C LYS A 562 -6.65 -8.87 25.71
N CYS A 563 -5.57 -9.45 26.22
CA CYS A 563 -4.27 -9.40 25.55
C CYS A 563 -4.12 -10.49 24.49
N LYS A 564 -3.08 -10.38 23.65
CA LYS A 564 -2.74 -11.35 22.61
C LYS A 564 -2.25 -12.71 23.11
N SER A 565 -1.91 -12.84 24.40
CA SER A 565 -1.37 -14.08 24.94
C SER A 565 -2.44 -15.18 24.93
N PRO A 566 -2.14 -16.40 24.42
CA PRO A 566 -3.07 -17.53 24.48
C PRO A 566 -3.39 -17.94 25.93
N LEU A 567 -2.55 -17.55 26.90
CA LEU A 567 -2.77 -17.80 28.33
C LEU A 567 -3.86 -16.90 28.94
N HIS A 568 -4.31 -15.84 28.24
CA HIS A 568 -5.40 -14.96 28.70
C HIS A 568 -6.75 -15.68 28.75
N GLY A 569 -6.97 -16.64 27.85
CA GLY A 569 -8.27 -17.28 27.65
C GLY A 569 -9.23 -16.48 26.75
N PRO A 570 -10.46 -16.98 26.53
CA PRO A 570 -11.38 -16.41 25.55
C PRO A 570 -12.07 -15.11 26.02
N GLY A 571 -12.16 -14.88 27.33
CA GLY A 571 -12.87 -13.75 27.94
C GLY A 571 -12.09 -12.43 27.93
N PHE A 572 -12.77 -11.35 28.32
CA PHE A 572 -12.14 -10.07 28.68
C PHE A 572 -12.09 -9.93 30.19
N GLU A 573 -10.99 -9.40 30.73
CA GLU A 573 -10.76 -9.25 32.16
C GLU A 573 -10.72 -7.78 32.59
N LYS A 574 -11.15 -7.49 33.82
CA LYS A 574 -11.10 -6.13 34.38
C LYS A 574 -9.85 -5.91 35.22
N HIS A 575 -9.23 -4.75 35.07
CA HIS A 575 -8.27 -4.30 36.07
C HIS A 575 -8.98 -3.88 37.35
N ASP A 576 -8.26 -4.02 38.47
CA ASP A 576 -8.58 -3.28 39.68
C ASP A 576 -8.53 -1.75 39.41
N LYS A 577 -9.53 -1.02 39.92
CA LYS A 577 -9.77 0.38 39.56
C LYS A 577 -8.67 1.32 40.06
N ASP A 578 -8.09 1.03 41.21
CA ASP A 578 -7.07 1.87 41.84
C ASP A 578 -5.69 1.54 41.28
N VAL A 579 -5.43 0.25 41.02
CA VAL A 579 -4.22 -0.20 40.31
C VAL A 579 -4.19 0.37 38.89
N LEU A 580 -5.30 0.29 38.14
CA LEU A 580 -5.37 0.85 36.78
C LEU A 580 -5.12 2.36 36.80
N LEU A 581 -5.73 3.10 37.72
CA LEU A 581 -5.53 4.55 37.80
C LEU A 581 -4.07 4.90 38.14
N SER A 582 -3.41 4.11 38.99
CA SER A 582 -1.99 4.27 39.29
C SER A 582 -1.13 4.05 38.04
N LEU A 583 -1.36 2.96 37.31
CA LEU A 583 -0.66 2.63 36.06
C LEU A 583 -0.90 3.70 34.98
N LEU A 584 -2.14 4.17 34.84
CA LEU A 584 -2.52 5.23 33.91
C LEU A 584 -1.87 6.56 34.25
N ARG A 585 -1.63 6.85 35.54
CA ARG A 585 -0.91 8.05 35.97
C ARG A 585 0.59 7.95 35.74
N SER A 586 1.16 6.75 35.79
CA SER A 586 2.58 6.48 35.53
C SER A 586 2.95 6.27 34.06
N LEU A 587 1.99 6.36 33.11
CA LEU A 587 2.26 6.21 31.67
C LEU A 587 3.39 7.14 31.21
N ASP A 588 4.32 6.64 30.39
CA ASP A 588 5.46 7.42 29.90
C ASP A 588 5.04 8.57 28.95
N ARG A 589 5.82 9.66 28.95
CA ARG A 589 5.63 10.89 28.17
C ARG A 589 6.19 10.80 26.74
N SER A 590 7.02 9.79 26.49
CA SER A 590 7.89 9.62 25.31
C SER A 590 7.20 9.48 23.95
N ASN A 591 5.87 9.34 23.89
CA ASN A 591 5.15 9.10 22.63
C ASN A 591 4.77 10.39 21.87
N TYR A 592 5.06 11.58 22.39
CA TYR A 592 4.72 12.85 21.74
C TYR A 592 5.96 13.66 21.37
N GLN A 593 6.04 14.11 20.11
CA GLN A 593 7.10 14.99 19.64
C GLN A 593 6.53 16.32 19.21
N ASN A 594 6.86 17.40 19.93
CA ASN A 594 6.37 18.75 19.64
C ASN A 594 7.40 19.51 18.81
N ILE A 595 7.06 19.89 17.58
CA ILE A 595 7.94 20.59 16.63
C ILE A 595 7.32 21.94 16.28
N LEU A 596 8.05 23.03 16.55
CA LEU A 596 7.68 24.39 16.18
C LEU A 596 8.20 24.74 14.80
N ILE A 597 7.32 25.18 13.88
CA ILE A 597 7.68 25.54 12.51
C ILE A 597 7.60 27.06 12.34
N LEU A 598 8.68 27.67 11.86
CA LEU A 598 8.84 29.11 11.69
C LEU A 598 9.34 29.43 10.28
N GLY A 599 8.96 30.57 9.72
CA GLY A 599 9.47 31.01 8.41
C GLY A 599 8.73 32.22 7.86
N GLU A 600 9.37 32.94 6.93
CA GLU A 600 8.82 34.14 6.29
C GLU A 600 7.50 33.82 5.56
N THR A 601 6.64 34.83 5.40
CA THR A 601 5.44 34.69 4.56
C THR A 601 5.83 34.29 3.13
N GLY A 602 5.16 33.28 2.57
CA GLY A 602 5.47 32.79 1.22
C GLY A 602 6.70 31.90 1.08
N VAL A 603 7.33 31.45 2.18
CA VAL A 603 8.40 30.41 2.16
C VAL A 603 7.88 29.01 1.83
N GLY A 604 6.55 28.80 1.87
CA GLY A 604 5.93 27.51 1.59
C GLY A 604 5.65 26.64 2.82
N LYS A 605 5.46 27.24 4.02
CA LYS A 605 5.16 26.48 5.27
C LYS A 605 3.96 25.54 5.15
N SER A 606 2.81 26.04 4.68
CA SER A 606 1.59 25.22 4.55
C SER A 606 1.78 24.07 3.56
N THR A 607 2.44 24.34 2.43
CA THR A 607 2.81 23.32 1.44
C THR A 607 3.78 22.29 2.03
N PHE A 608 4.78 22.73 2.79
CA PHE A 608 5.71 21.85 3.49
C PHE A 608 5.00 20.98 4.52
N ILE A 609 4.08 21.50 5.32
CA ILE A 609 3.35 20.71 6.33
C ILE A 609 2.54 19.61 5.65
N ASN A 610 1.79 19.94 4.59
CA ASN A 610 1.05 18.92 3.85
C ASN A 610 1.98 17.89 3.21
N ALA A 611 3.08 18.33 2.57
CA ALA A 611 4.08 17.45 1.98
C ALA A 611 4.72 16.53 3.05
N PHE A 612 5.11 17.08 4.20
CA PHE A 612 5.73 16.38 5.31
C PHE A 612 4.83 15.28 5.88
N VAL A 613 3.53 15.55 6.03
CA VAL A 613 2.55 14.53 6.45
C VAL A 613 2.48 13.38 5.44
N ASN A 614 2.47 13.68 4.15
CA ASN A 614 2.44 12.65 3.11
C ASN A 614 3.76 11.86 3.03
N TYR A 615 4.91 12.51 3.16
CA TYR A 615 6.22 11.86 3.17
C TYR A 615 6.40 10.89 4.34
N LEU A 616 5.76 11.18 5.49
CA LEU A 616 5.76 10.28 6.64
C LEU A 616 4.70 9.19 6.55
N THR A 617 3.69 9.34 5.70
CA THR A 617 2.58 8.38 5.54
C THR A 617 2.86 7.35 4.46
N PHE A 618 3.40 7.77 3.30
CA PHE A 618 3.62 6.90 2.13
C PHE A 618 5.11 6.77 1.82
N GLU A 619 5.52 5.57 1.43
CA GLU A 619 6.92 5.28 1.08
C GLU A 619 7.29 5.86 -0.29
N THR A 620 6.40 5.71 -1.26
CA THR A 620 6.63 6.13 -2.65
C THR A 620 5.53 7.08 -3.14
N LEU A 621 5.85 7.87 -4.17
CA LEU A 621 4.86 8.71 -4.84
C LEU A 621 3.77 7.86 -5.50
N ASP A 622 4.12 6.70 -6.04
CA ASP A 622 3.18 5.79 -6.70
C ASP A 622 2.15 5.22 -5.70
N GLU A 623 2.58 4.86 -4.48
CA GLU A 623 1.67 4.47 -3.39
C GLU A 623 0.70 5.60 -3.02
N ALA A 624 1.20 6.83 -2.89
CA ALA A 624 0.37 7.99 -2.58
C ALA A 624 -0.66 8.29 -3.69
N LYS A 625 -0.35 7.98 -4.96
CA LYS A 625 -1.28 8.12 -6.09
C LYS A 625 -2.43 7.10 -6.06
N VAL A 626 -2.20 5.90 -5.54
CA VAL A 626 -3.22 4.84 -5.45
C VAL A 626 -4.26 5.11 -4.36
N HIS A 627 -3.87 5.78 -3.27
CA HIS A 627 -4.77 6.10 -2.16
C HIS A 627 -5.90 7.05 -2.58
N GLU A 628 -7.17 6.78 -2.29
CA GLU A 628 -8.32 7.53 -2.86
C GLU A 628 -8.28 9.04 -2.55
N GLU A 629 -7.97 9.42 -1.30
CA GLU A 629 -7.97 10.82 -0.85
C GLU A 629 -6.55 11.40 -0.70
N LEU A 630 -6.41 12.71 -0.95
CA LEU A 630 -5.19 13.47 -0.65
C LEU A 630 -5.15 13.80 0.84
N ASN A 631 -4.09 13.38 1.54
CA ASN A 631 -3.90 13.73 2.95
C ASN A 631 -3.43 15.19 3.08
N TRP A 632 -4.35 16.14 3.18
CA TRP A 632 -4.01 17.55 3.45
C TRP A 632 -4.51 17.96 4.83
N VAL A 633 -3.74 18.79 5.52
CA VAL A 633 -4.03 19.26 6.89
C VAL A 633 -4.33 20.75 6.90
N ILE A 634 -3.71 21.49 5.99
CA ILE A 634 -3.85 22.93 5.81
C ILE A 634 -4.31 23.18 4.38
N PRO A 635 -5.35 23.98 4.13
CA PRO A 635 -5.67 24.37 2.77
C PRO A 635 -4.46 25.05 2.10
N CYS A 636 -4.25 24.80 0.81
CA CYS A 636 -3.22 25.51 0.05
C CYS A 636 -3.61 25.64 -1.42
N SER A 637 -3.24 26.75 -2.04
CA SER A 637 -3.37 26.98 -3.48
C SER A 637 -2.01 27.21 -4.13
N PHE A 638 -1.87 26.77 -5.37
CA PHE A 638 -0.73 27.05 -6.23
C PHE A 638 -1.15 26.98 -7.69
N SER A 639 -0.50 27.78 -8.54
CA SER A 639 -0.73 27.74 -9.99
C SER A 639 0.27 26.79 -10.67
N THR A 640 -0.21 25.97 -11.60
CA THR A 640 0.62 25.24 -12.56
C THR A 640 0.49 25.89 -13.94
N HIS A 641 1.55 25.82 -14.75
CA HIS A 641 1.54 26.38 -16.09
C HIS A 641 1.84 25.26 -17.08
N VAL A 642 0.97 25.05 -18.05
CA VAL A 642 1.22 24.15 -19.18
C VAL A 642 1.44 25.02 -20.41
N MET A 643 2.59 24.82 -21.07
CA MET A 643 2.86 25.47 -22.35
C MET A 643 2.26 24.61 -23.45
N ASP A 644 1.07 24.97 -23.93
CA ASP A 644 0.51 24.31 -25.11
C ASP A 644 1.25 24.82 -26.36
N ARG A 645 2.34 24.15 -26.71
CA ARG A 645 3.12 24.43 -27.91
C ARG A 645 2.47 23.86 -29.18
N THR A 646 1.34 23.16 -29.05
CA THR A 646 0.64 22.52 -30.18
C THR A 646 -0.48 23.41 -30.73
N GLY A 647 -1.02 24.33 -29.93
CA GLY A 647 -1.95 25.36 -30.38
C GLY A 647 -1.27 26.47 -31.20
N PRO A 648 -1.98 27.09 -32.17
CA PRO A 648 -1.41 28.10 -33.08
C PRO A 648 -0.97 29.40 -32.39
N GLY A 649 -1.32 29.61 -31.11
CA GLY A 649 -0.90 30.76 -30.30
C GLY A 649 0.26 30.51 -29.33
N GLY A 650 0.63 29.25 -29.06
CA GLY A 650 1.62 28.92 -28.03
C GLY A 650 1.22 29.38 -26.63
N ASP A 651 -0.08 29.36 -26.32
CA ASP A 651 -0.63 29.94 -25.10
C ASP A 651 -0.12 29.22 -23.84
N ILE A 652 0.17 30.02 -22.81
CA ILE A 652 0.52 29.51 -21.48
C ILE A 652 -0.77 29.37 -20.69
N VAL A 653 -1.23 28.14 -20.49
CA VAL A 653 -2.44 27.86 -19.72
C VAL A 653 -2.07 27.80 -18.24
N GLU A 654 -2.46 28.81 -17.48
CA GLU A 654 -2.37 28.82 -16.03
C GLU A 654 -3.56 28.06 -15.42
N THR A 655 -3.29 27.01 -14.66
CA THR A 655 -4.30 26.24 -13.92
C THR A 655 -4.09 26.43 -12.42
N GLU A 656 -5.07 27.00 -11.74
CA GLU A 656 -5.02 27.14 -10.28
C GLU A 656 -5.47 25.83 -9.60
N VAL A 657 -4.56 25.20 -8.85
CA VAL A 657 -4.85 24.00 -8.06
C VAL A 657 -5.17 24.44 -6.63
N ARG A 658 -6.37 24.13 -6.14
CA ARG A 658 -6.81 24.45 -4.77
C ARG A 658 -7.07 23.18 -3.96
N VAL A 659 -6.30 23.01 -2.90
CA VAL A 659 -6.44 21.90 -1.95
C VAL A 659 -7.18 22.41 -0.72
N GLY A 660 -8.42 21.95 -0.52
CA GLY A 660 -9.24 22.29 0.65
C GLY A 660 -9.87 23.68 0.64
N SER A 661 -10.80 23.94 1.58
CA SER A 661 -11.35 25.28 1.86
C SER A 661 -11.68 25.42 3.34
N ARG A 662 -11.45 26.61 3.92
CA ARG A 662 -11.78 26.93 5.31
C ARG A 662 -12.39 28.33 5.45
N PRO A 663 -13.39 28.52 6.32
CA PRO A 663 -14.04 29.82 6.53
C PRO A 663 -13.18 30.84 7.30
N ASP A 664 -12.07 30.43 7.92
CA ASP A 664 -11.16 31.26 8.74
C ASP A 664 -9.85 31.65 8.04
N GLU A 665 -9.66 31.30 6.77
CA GLU A 665 -8.46 31.60 5.99
C GLU A 665 -8.75 32.67 4.91
N HIS A 666 -8.01 33.79 4.95
CA HIS A 666 -8.09 34.84 3.93
C HIS A 666 -7.10 34.54 2.80
N ASP A 667 -7.51 34.77 1.55
CA ASP A 667 -6.67 34.62 0.37
C ASP A 667 -5.39 35.49 0.47
N GLY A 668 -4.25 34.82 0.67
CA GLY A 668 -2.93 35.42 0.84
C GLY A 668 -2.31 35.97 -0.45
N SER A 669 -3.03 35.92 -1.59
CA SER A 669 -2.61 36.44 -2.90
C SER A 669 -2.22 37.93 -2.90
N LYS A 670 -2.58 38.69 -1.85
CA LYS A 670 -2.26 40.12 -1.67
C LYS A 670 -1.05 40.41 -0.75
N GLY A 671 -0.28 39.40 -0.36
CA GLY A 671 0.92 39.58 0.48
C GLY A 671 0.65 39.60 2.00
N GLU A 672 -0.52 39.11 2.44
CA GLU A 672 -0.87 38.85 3.84
C GLU A 672 -0.56 37.38 4.21
N SER A 673 -0.24 37.10 5.48
CA SER A 673 -0.06 35.70 5.94
C SER A 673 -1.38 34.92 5.86
N ALA A 674 -1.37 33.77 5.16
CA ALA A 674 -2.54 32.87 5.10
C ALA A 674 -2.95 32.38 6.51
N THR A 675 -1.98 31.94 7.32
CA THR A 675 -2.19 31.58 8.73
C THR A 675 -2.27 32.84 9.61
N GLN A 676 -3.41 33.08 10.26
CA GLN A 676 -3.64 34.26 11.13
C GLN A 676 -3.47 33.95 12.64
N GLN A 677 -3.46 32.67 13.04
CA GLN A 677 -3.25 32.20 14.42
C GLN A 677 -2.45 30.88 14.44
N THR A 678 -1.66 30.70 15.50
CA THR A 678 -0.83 29.51 15.73
C THR A 678 -1.72 28.29 15.89
N THR A 679 -1.51 27.28 15.05
CA THR A 679 -2.35 26.07 15.01
C THR A 679 -1.50 24.83 15.18
N VAL A 680 -2.01 23.84 15.92
CA VAL A 680 -1.29 22.60 16.20
C VAL A 680 -1.93 21.44 15.45
N TYR A 681 -1.11 20.72 14.71
CA TYR A 681 -1.52 19.59 13.86
C TYR A 681 -0.89 18.29 14.39
N PRO A 682 -1.68 17.41 15.05
CA PRO A 682 -1.20 16.12 15.50
C PRO A 682 -1.18 15.11 14.33
N VAL A 683 -0.06 14.44 14.14
CA VAL A 683 0.17 13.42 13.12
C VAL A 683 0.60 12.14 13.85
N THR A 684 -0.23 11.11 13.82
CA THR A 684 0.07 9.83 14.49
C THR A 684 0.68 8.86 13.49
N ILE A 685 1.88 8.38 13.79
CA ILE A 685 2.64 7.42 12.98
C ILE A 685 3.01 6.26 13.90
N GLY A 686 2.42 5.09 13.66
CA GLY A 686 2.57 3.93 14.55
C GLY A 686 2.12 4.25 15.99
N SER A 687 3.02 4.06 16.96
CA SER A 687 2.80 4.34 18.39
C SER A 687 3.19 5.76 18.82
N SER A 688 3.62 6.62 17.88
CA SER A 688 4.16 7.97 18.15
C SER A 688 3.28 9.05 17.53
N THR A 689 3.17 10.21 18.18
CA THR A 689 2.41 11.36 17.68
C THR A 689 3.30 12.58 17.57
N ILE A 690 3.48 13.07 16.35
CA ILE A 690 4.21 14.30 16.05
C ILE A 690 3.21 15.45 16.02
N ARG A 691 3.40 16.46 16.88
CA ARG A 691 2.59 17.69 16.89
C ARG A 691 3.36 18.79 16.17
N LEU A 692 2.89 19.17 14.99
CA LEU A 692 3.43 20.28 14.21
C LEU A 692 2.73 21.57 14.64
N ILE A 693 3.48 22.48 15.25
CA ILE A 693 2.99 23.79 15.68
C ILE A 693 3.28 24.78 14.55
N ASP A 694 2.27 25.05 13.73
CA ASP A 694 2.34 26.02 12.63
C ASP A 694 2.15 27.43 13.16
N THR A 695 3.02 28.34 12.73
CA THR A 695 3.02 29.73 13.17
C THR A 695 2.69 30.67 12.02
N PRO A 696 2.03 31.82 12.27
CA PRO A 696 1.84 32.86 11.26
C PRO A 696 3.15 33.25 10.58
N GLY A 697 3.07 33.64 9.31
CA GLY A 697 4.22 34.13 8.55
C GLY A 697 4.95 35.26 9.24
N ILE A 698 6.27 35.12 9.31
CA ILE A 698 7.17 36.06 9.97
C ILE A 698 7.48 37.21 8.99
N GLY A 699 7.44 38.47 9.44
CA GLY A 699 7.71 39.65 8.60
C GLY A 699 6.48 40.13 7.81
N ASP A 700 5.33 40.24 8.47
CA ASP A 700 4.07 40.66 7.86
C ASP A 700 4.10 42.15 7.45
N THR A 701 3.57 42.48 6.28
CA THR A 701 3.52 43.86 5.74
C THR A 701 2.69 44.82 6.59
N ARG A 702 1.96 44.31 7.59
CA ARG A 702 1.13 45.05 8.55
C ARG A 702 1.92 45.72 9.69
N GLY A 703 3.20 45.37 9.91
CA GLY A 703 4.15 46.07 10.80
C GLY A 703 4.36 45.47 12.21
N ILE A 704 5.21 46.13 13.01
CA ILE A 704 5.78 45.62 14.29
C ILE A 704 4.74 45.23 15.35
N ALA A 705 3.62 45.96 15.43
CA ALA A 705 2.56 45.65 16.39
C ALA A 705 1.94 44.26 16.12
N TYR A 706 1.88 43.85 14.85
CA TYR A 706 1.37 42.55 14.44
C TYR A 706 2.40 41.44 14.69
N ASP A 707 3.68 41.70 14.42
CA ASP A 707 4.76 40.76 14.74
C ASP A 707 4.84 40.46 16.25
N ARG A 708 4.65 41.47 17.12
CA ARG A 708 4.54 41.27 18.57
C ARG A 708 3.34 40.41 18.97
N LYS A 709 2.19 40.61 18.32
CA LYS A 709 0.98 39.81 18.55
C LYS A 709 1.19 38.35 18.13
N ASN A 710 1.83 38.13 16.99
CA ASN A 710 2.18 36.78 16.51
C ASN A 710 3.15 36.09 17.48
N MET A 711 4.15 36.81 18.01
CA MET A 711 5.07 36.27 19.01
C MET A 711 4.35 35.87 20.31
N ALA A 712 3.45 36.73 20.82
CA ALA A 712 2.65 36.42 22.00
C ALA A 712 1.77 35.18 21.80
N ASP A 713 1.21 35.02 20.59
CA ASP A 713 0.41 33.87 20.21
C ASP A 713 1.22 32.55 20.17
N ILE A 714 2.44 32.60 19.62
CA ILE A 714 3.38 31.46 19.61
C ILE A 714 3.72 31.04 21.04
N LEU A 715 4.12 32.00 21.89
CA LEU A 715 4.52 31.73 23.28
C LEU A 715 3.36 31.20 24.12
N ARG A 716 2.16 31.74 23.91
CA ARG A 716 0.93 31.23 24.54
C ARG A 716 0.66 29.78 24.13
N THR A 717 0.82 29.45 22.85
CA THR A 717 0.64 28.06 22.37
C THR A 717 1.68 27.14 22.99
N LEU A 718 2.95 27.56 23.03
CA LEU A 718 4.02 26.79 23.65
C LEU A 718 3.73 26.52 25.14
N SER A 719 3.20 27.49 25.90
CA SER A 719 2.89 27.32 27.33
C SER A 719 1.95 26.15 27.68
N SER A 720 1.24 25.62 26.68
CA SER A 720 0.35 24.47 26.83
C SER A 720 1.09 23.11 26.79
N TYR A 721 2.38 23.11 26.46
CA TYR A 721 3.22 21.92 26.33
C TYR A 721 4.37 21.95 27.34
N ASP A 722 4.71 20.80 27.91
CA ASP A 722 5.77 20.70 28.92
C ASP A 722 7.18 20.67 28.26
N GLU A 723 7.28 20.11 27.04
CA GLU A 723 8.53 19.81 26.32
C GLU A 723 8.46 20.21 24.84
N LEU A 724 9.53 20.81 24.31
CA LEU A 724 9.68 21.19 22.91
C LEU A 724 10.86 20.40 22.30
N HIS A 725 10.58 19.55 21.33
CA HIS A 725 11.55 18.59 20.79
C HIS A 725 12.37 19.18 19.64
N GLY A 726 11.77 20.09 18.88
CA GLY A 726 12.39 20.69 17.71
C GLY A 726 11.85 22.08 17.37
N ILE A 727 12.72 22.93 16.84
CA ILE A 727 12.38 24.23 16.26
C ILE A 727 12.94 24.24 14.83
N LEU A 728 12.06 24.19 13.84
CA LEU A 728 12.40 24.19 12.42
C LEU A 728 12.21 25.59 11.83
N ILE A 729 13.31 26.21 11.39
CA ILE A 729 13.28 27.50 10.67
C ILE A 729 13.36 27.24 9.17
N LEU A 730 12.28 27.53 8.46
CA LEU A 730 12.15 27.39 7.02
C LEU A 730 12.63 28.65 6.28
N LEU A 731 13.47 28.43 5.27
CA LEU A 731 14.09 29.43 4.40
C LEU A 731 13.94 29.02 2.94
N LYS A 732 13.93 29.96 1.98
CA LYS A 732 14.08 29.61 0.55
C LYS A 732 15.55 29.38 0.23
N SER A 733 15.86 28.53 -0.74
CA SER A 733 17.24 28.24 -1.18
C SER A 733 17.89 29.37 -1.99
N ASN A 734 17.10 30.29 -2.56
CA ASN A 734 17.56 31.30 -3.54
C ASN A 734 17.59 32.75 -3.02
N CYS A 735 17.50 32.95 -1.70
CA CYS A 735 17.62 34.29 -1.12
C CYS A 735 19.11 34.66 -0.97
N ALA A 736 19.69 35.35 -1.96
CA ALA A 736 21.07 35.86 -1.90
C ALA A 736 21.30 36.94 -0.82
N ARG A 737 20.22 37.52 -0.28
CA ARG A 737 20.22 38.45 0.86
C ARG A 737 19.06 38.11 1.79
N LEU A 738 19.33 38.06 3.09
CA LEU A 738 18.27 37.92 4.10
C LEU A 738 17.49 39.24 4.22
N THR A 739 16.16 39.16 4.30
CA THR A 739 15.32 40.35 4.44
C THR A 739 15.48 40.98 5.83
N ILE A 740 15.37 42.31 5.93
CA ILE A 740 15.47 43.04 7.20
C ILE A 740 14.39 42.55 8.18
N GLY A 741 13.19 42.25 7.67
CA GLY A 741 12.09 41.66 8.45
C GLY A 741 12.45 40.28 9.01
N PHE A 742 13.01 39.37 8.20
CA PHE A 742 13.45 38.06 8.66
C PHE A 742 14.54 38.16 9.75
N ILE A 743 15.54 39.03 9.56
CA ILE A 743 16.61 39.25 10.55
C ILE A 743 16.03 39.78 11.86
N TYR A 744 15.13 40.78 11.79
CA TYR A 744 14.45 41.33 12.95
C TYR A 744 13.71 40.25 13.73
N CYS A 745 12.90 39.45 13.05
CA CYS A 745 12.09 38.45 13.71
C CYS A 745 12.89 37.24 14.22
N LEU A 746 13.95 36.81 13.52
CA LEU A 746 14.85 35.78 14.03
C LEU A 746 15.52 36.26 15.32
N LYS A 747 16.04 37.49 15.36
CA LYS A 747 16.62 38.07 16.58
C LYS A 747 15.58 38.28 17.68
N GLU A 748 14.35 38.67 17.35
CA GLU A 748 13.26 38.81 18.33
C GLU A 748 12.82 37.46 18.91
N LEU A 749 12.80 36.40 18.10
CA LEU A 749 12.54 35.05 18.58
C LEU A 749 13.66 34.54 19.49
N LEU A 750 14.92 34.72 19.08
CA LEU A 750 16.09 34.33 19.88
C LEU A 750 16.13 35.09 21.22
N LYS A 751 15.62 36.32 21.26
CA LYS A 751 15.41 37.05 22.51
C LYS A 751 14.46 36.29 23.44
N HIS A 752 13.32 35.78 22.96
CA HIS A 752 12.32 35.13 23.81
C HIS A 752 12.63 33.68 24.21
N LEU A 753 13.51 32.98 23.47
CA LEU A 753 13.86 31.58 23.75
C LEU A 753 14.97 31.46 24.80
N HIS A 754 14.80 30.50 25.73
CA HIS A 754 15.86 30.14 26.68
C HIS A 754 17.04 29.49 25.96
N ARG A 755 18.26 29.65 26.48
CA ARG A 755 19.50 29.16 25.83
C ARG A 755 19.51 27.65 25.53
N SER A 756 18.83 26.84 26.33
CA SER A 756 18.72 25.40 26.08
C SER A 756 17.95 25.05 24.82
N ALA A 757 17.03 25.91 24.35
CA ALA A 757 16.25 25.68 23.14
C ALA A 757 17.10 25.70 21.86
N ALA A 758 18.27 26.37 21.89
CA ALA A 758 19.16 26.51 20.73
C ALA A 758 19.68 25.17 20.20
N LYS A 759 19.80 24.14 21.05
CA LYS A 759 20.26 22.80 20.65
C LYS A 759 19.24 22.07 19.78
N ASN A 760 17.96 22.36 19.99
CA ASN A 760 16.82 21.79 19.27
C ASN A 760 16.45 22.63 18.03
N MET A 761 17.24 23.67 17.67
CA MET A 761 17.00 24.51 16.50
C MET A 761 17.72 23.97 15.26
N VAL A 762 16.97 23.86 14.16
CA VAL A 762 17.48 23.42 12.85
C VAL A 762 16.91 24.28 11.72
N PHE A 763 17.58 24.27 10.58
CA PHE A 763 17.26 25.09 9.42
C PHE A 763 16.83 24.21 8.25
N GLY A 764 15.61 24.41 7.77
CA GLY A 764 15.06 23.75 6.59
C GLY A 764 15.06 24.69 5.39
N PHE A 765 15.70 24.30 4.29
CA PHE A 765 15.68 25.02 3.03
C PHE A 765 14.58 24.44 2.16
N THR A 766 13.72 25.30 1.62
CA THR A 766 12.62 24.97 0.71
C THR A 766 12.99 25.35 -0.71
N ASN A 767 12.27 24.80 -1.70
CA ASN A 767 12.51 25.02 -3.12
C ASN A 767 13.95 24.66 -3.51
N THR A 768 14.47 23.53 -3.02
CA THR A 768 15.88 23.18 -3.19
C THR A 768 16.21 22.55 -4.54
N ARG A 769 15.21 22.24 -5.38
CA ARG A 769 15.43 21.67 -6.73
C ARG A 769 16.33 22.56 -7.60
N ILE A 770 16.15 23.88 -7.54
CA ILE A 770 16.98 24.87 -8.26
C ILE A 770 18.44 24.92 -7.76
N ALA A 771 18.69 24.43 -6.55
CA ALA A 771 20.01 24.36 -5.93
C ALA A 771 20.52 22.90 -5.85
N ASN A 772 20.02 22.00 -6.71
CA ASN A 772 20.37 20.57 -6.71
C ASN A 772 20.26 19.92 -5.33
N TYR A 773 19.19 20.23 -4.61
CA TYR A 773 18.91 19.71 -3.26
C TYR A 773 19.94 20.13 -2.21
N THR A 774 20.50 21.33 -2.36
CA THR A 774 21.38 21.97 -1.37
C THR A 774 20.82 23.31 -0.89
N PRO A 775 21.35 23.90 0.20
CA PRO A 775 20.87 25.17 0.75
C PRO A 775 20.94 26.39 -0.19
N GLY A 776 21.72 26.31 -1.28
CA GLY A 776 21.84 27.38 -2.27
C GLY A 776 22.43 28.70 -1.74
N ASP A 777 22.03 29.80 -2.35
CA ASP A 777 22.57 31.16 -2.13
C ASP A 777 22.28 31.70 -0.73
N THR A 778 21.29 31.15 -0.03
CA THR A 778 20.91 31.60 1.32
C THR A 778 21.87 31.13 2.40
N TYR A 779 22.68 30.11 2.14
CA TYR A 779 23.62 29.55 3.10
C TYR A 779 24.67 30.57 3.59
N GLY A 780 25.29 31.32 2.67
CA GLY A 780 26.34 32.28 2.99
C GLY A 780 25.87 33.42 3.91
N PRO A 781 24.79 34.15 3.55
CA PRO A 781 24.19 35.17 4.41
C PRO A 781 23.76 34.65 5.78
N LEU A 782 23.16 33.46 5.85
CA LEU A 782 22.75 32.85 7.12
C LEU A 782 23.96 32.48 7.99
N LYS A 783 25.01 31.91 7.39
CA LYS A 783 26.26 31.59 8.09
C LYS A 783 26.89 32.84 8.70
N LYS A 784 26.87 33.96 7.98
CA LYS A 784 27.37 35.25 8.47
C LYS A 784 26.55 35.75 9.66
N LEU A 785 25.22 35.74 9.55
CA LEU A 785 24.32 36.17 10.63
C LEU A 785 24.49 35.32 11.91
N LEU A 786 24.66 34.00 11.77
CA LEU A 786 24.86 33.11 12.92
C LEU A 786 26.26 33.25 13.53
N SER A 787 27.28 33.62 12.74
CA SER A 787 28.63 33.87 13.26
C SER A 787 28.72 35.09 14.18
N GLU A 788 27.81 36.07 14.01
CA GLU A 788 27.66 37.23 14.92
C GLU A 788 27.17 36.81 16.32
N HIS A 789 26.61 35.60 16.46
CA HIS A 789 26.06 35.02 17.70
C HIS A 789 26.74 33.67 18.03
N SER A 790 28.05 33.59 17.87
CA SER A 790 28.85 32.36 18.08
C SER A 790 28.80 31.80 19.51
N ASP A 791 28.42 32.62 20.50
CA ASP A 791 28.22 32.25 21.89
C ASP A 791 26.98 31.36 22.13
N VAL A 792 26.05 31.32 21.17
CA VAL A 792 24.78 30.58 21.25
C VAL A 792 24.92 29.11 20.86
N GLY A 793 26.00 28.72 20.17
CA GLY A 793 26.26 27.33 19.75
C GLY A 793 25.46 26.88 18.52
N LEU A 794 24.82 27.79 17.79
CA LEU A 794 24.16 27.51 16.52
C LEU A 794 25.22 27.37 15.41
N SER A 795 25.33 26.19 14.82
CA SER A 795 26.23 25.94 13.69
C SER A 795 25.44 25.40 12.50
N LEU A 796 25.81 25.85 11.29
CA LEU A 796 25.30 25.28 10.05
C LEU A 796 26.21 24.13 9.63
N ASN A 797 25.71 22.90 9.77
CA ASN A 797 26.39 21.69 9.35
C ASN A 797 25.35 20.67 8.88
N ALA A 798 25.81 19.51 8.39
CA ALA A 798 24.91 18.49 7.84
C ALA A 798 23.83 18.02 8.83
N HIS A 799 24.05 18.07 10.15
CA HIS A 799 23.08 17.62 11.15
C HIS A 799 22.00 18.66 11.50
N THR A 800 22.24 19.94 11.20
CA THR A 800 21.34 21.06 11.55
C THR A 800 20.69 21.69 10.32
N VAL A 801 21.05 21.23 9.11
CA VAL A 801 20.56 21.74 7.83
C VAL A 801 19.84 20.63 7.07
N PHE A 802 18.61 20.91 6.66
CA PHE A 802 17.73 19.99 5.93
C PHE A 802 17.22 20.65 4.65
N CYS A 803 17.08 19.89 3.57
CA CYS A 803 16.69 20.40 2.26
C CYS A 803 15.40 19.72 1.78
N PHE A 804 14.35 20.51 1.56
CA PHE A 804 13.03 20.03 1.20
C PHE A 804 12.58 20.60 -0.14
N ASP A 805 12.03 19.74 -0.98
CA ASP A 805 11.36 20.12 -2.21
C ASP A 805 9.89 19.69 -2.13
N SER A 806 8.97 20.65 -2.23
CA SER A 806 7.52 20.40 -2.11
C SER A 806 6.84 20.21 -3.47
N GLU A 807 7.60 20.19 -4.56
CA GLU A 807 7.08 20.02 -5.92
C GLU A 807 6.44 18.64 -6.14
N SER A 808 6.96 17.58 -5.51
CA SER A 808 6.36 16.25 -5.59
C SER A 808 4.99 16.16 -4.91
N PHE A 809 4.77 16.89 -3.82
CA PHE A 809 3.44 17.06 -3.22
C PHE A 809 2.51 17.89 -4.11
N ARG A 810 3.00 18.97 -4.73
CA ARG A 810 2.22 19.77 -5.70
C ARG A 810 1.77 18.93 -6.88
N TYR A 811 2.66 18.09 -7.40
CA TYR A 811 2.33 17.11 -8.43
C TYR A 811 1.25 16.13 -7.95
N LEU A 812 1.39 15.56 -6.75
CA LEU A 812 0.37 14.65 -6.19
C LEU A 812 -1.00 15.34 -6.08
N ALA A 813 -1.03 16.58 -5.57
CA ALA A 813 -2.26 17.36 -5.47
C ALA A 813 -2.88 17.68 -6.84
N ALA A 814 -2.07 18.07 -7.83
CA ALA A 814 -2.52 18.31 -9.20
C ALA A 814 -3.07 17.03 -9.85
N PHE A 815 -2.37 15.90 -9.71
CA PHE A 815 -2.78 14.59 -10.20
C PHE A 815 -4.15 14.18 -9.64
N LYS A 816 -4.37 14.39 -8.33
CA LYS A 816 -5.67 14.09 -7.67
C LYS A 816 -6.82 14.98 -8.14
N MET A 817 -6.52 16.16 -8.68
CA MET A 817 -7.51 17.06 -9.27
C MET A 817 -7.67 16.89 -10.79
N GLY A 818 -7.07 15.83 -11.38
CA GLY A 818 -7.13 15.56 -12.82
C GLY A 818 -6.23 16.45 -13.68
N VAL A 819 -5.29 17.18 -13.07
CA VAL A 819 -4.31 18.02 -13.77
C VAL A 819 -3.02 17.22 -13.95
N PHE A 820 -2.71 16.85 -15.19
CA PHE A 820 -1.50 16.10 -15.53
C PHE A 820 -0.33 17.04 -15.81
N MET A 821 0.83 16.77 -15.22
CA MET A 821 2.07 17.52 -15.43
C MET A 821 3.14 16.60 -16.03
N ASP A 822 3.96 17.15 -16.95
CA ASP A 822 5.06 16.43 -17.58
C ASP A 822 6.22 16.15 -16.60
N ASN A 823 7.08 15.18 -16.94
CA ASN A 823 8.29 14.79 -16.17
C ASN A 823 8.02 14.14 -14.80
N GLU A 824 7.18 13.10 -14.77
CA GLU A 824 6.84 12.35 -13.56
C GLU A 824 8.06 11.80 -12.79
N GLU A 825 9.11 11.34 -13.50
CA GLU A 825 10.32 10.80 -12.89
C GLU A 825 11.04 11.83 -11.98
N ASP A 826 10.98 13.11 -12.34
CA ASP A 826 11.57 14.16 -11.52
C ASP A 826 10.81 14.37 -10.21
N PHE A 827 9.48 14.21 -10.24
CA PHE A 827 8.66 14.27 -9.03
C PHE A 827 8.88 13.05 -8.14
N ARG A 828 9.07 11.84 -8.72
CA ARG A 828 9.43 10.63 -7.96
C ARG A 828 10.78 10.80 -7.25
N ARG A 829 11.78 11.36 -7.95
CA ARG A 829 13.09 11.70 -7.36
C ARG A 829 13.00 12.76 -6.26
N SER A 830 12.21 13.82 -6.48
CA SER A 830 11.94 14.88 -5.49
C SER A 830 11.26 14.32 -4.22
N TRP A 831 10.30 13.41 -4.39
CA TRP A 831 9.63 12.70 -3.30
C TRP A 831 10.63 11.91 -2.45
N GLN A 832 11.43 11.06 -3.09
CA GLN A 832 12.40 10.21 -2.40
C GLN A 832 13.41 11.04 -1.60
N HIS A 833 13.94 12.11 -2.19
CA HIS A 833 14.86 13.01 -1.50
C HIS A 833 14.20 13.68 -0.28
N SER A 834 13.04 14.33 -0.48
CA SER A 834 12.37 15.09 0.57
C SER A 834 11.82 14.20 1.69
N ARG A 835 11.42 12.96 1.37
CA ARG A 835 11.07 11.93 2.37
C ARG A 835 12.28 11.53 3.21
N ASN A 836 13.41 11.24 2.59
CA ASN A 836 14.63 10.88 3.33
C ASN A 836 15.05 12.00 4.28
N GLU A 837 14.95 13.26 3.83
CA GLU A 837 15.21 14.44 4.65
C GLU A 837 14.19 14.61 5.79
N ALA A 838 12.90 14.31 5.54
CA ALA A 838 11.85 14.35 6.56
C ALA A 838 12.09 13.30 7.66
N LEU A 839 12.43 12.06 7.27
CA LEU A 839 12.78 10.98 8.21
C LEU A 839 14.05 11.33 9.00
N ARG A 840 15.04 11.94 8.34
CA ARG A 840 16.29 12.42 8.97
C ARG A 840 15.99 13.49 10.01
N LEU A 841 15.08 14.43 9.71
CA LEU A 841 14.65 15.49 10.61
C LEU A 841 13.97 14.93 11.86
N VAL A 842 13.00 14.02 11.69
CA VAL A 842 12.29 13.36 12.82
C VAL A 842 13.29 12.61 13.69
N LYS A 843 14.18 11.81 13.09
CA LYS A 843 15.22 11.07 13.82
C LYS A 843 16.15 12.00 14.60
N HIS A 844 16.53 13.13 14.02
CA HIS A 844 17.37 14.14 14.69
C HIS A 844 16.68 14.67 15.96
N PHE A 845 15.43 15.11 15.87
CA PHE A 845 14.70 15.60 17.03
C PHE A 845 14.42 14.53 18.08
N THR A 846 14.35 13.25 17.71
CA THR A 846 14.17 12.14 18.66
C THR A 846 15.48 11.83 19.41
N SER A 847 16.63 12.06 18.79
CA SER A 847 17.95 11.82 19.41
C SER A 847 18.40 12.89 20.40
N GLN A 848 17.77 14.08 20.39
CA GLN A 848 18.14 15.20 21.24
C GLN A 848 17.26 15.28 22.50
N PRO A 849 17.80 15.70 23.66
CA PRO A 849 16.98 15.96 24.83
C PRO A 849 15.99 17.10 24.53
N PRO A 850 14.69 16.96 24.87
CA PRO A 850 13.71 18.01 24.63
C PRO A 850 13.97 19.23 25.51
N HIS A 851 13.66 20.41 24.98
CA HIS A 851 13.73 21.66 25.71
C HIS A 851 12.53 21.80 26.66
N ALA A 852 12.78 22.04 27.94
CA ALA A 852 11.72 22.29 28.92
C ALA A 852 11.08 23.66 28.67
N VAL A 853 9.79 23.66 28.26
CA VAL A 853 9.08 24.89 27.90
C VAL A 853 8.97 25.86 29.07
N ASN A 854 8.84 25.34 30.29
CA ASN A 854 8.79 26.14 31.51
C ASN A 854 9.98 27.10 31.63
N SER A 855 11.19 26.72 31.20
CA SER A 855 12.35 27.61 31.24
C SER A 855 12.22 28.80 30.28
N THR A 856 11.55 28.63 29.13
CA THR A 856 11.21 29.75 28.23
C THR A 856 10.11 30.62 28.83
N MET A 857 9.12 30.02 29.49
CA MET A 857 8.03 30.76 30.14
C MET A 857 8.52 31.55 31.35
N SER A 858 9.42 31.00 32.16
CA SER A 858 10.09 31.69 33.28
C SER A 858 10.89 32.90 32.78
N LEU A 859 11.63 32.75 31.68
CA LEU A 859 12.41 33.83 31.07
C LEU A 859 11.53 34.95 30.50
N ASN A 860 10.42 34.60 29.84
CA ASN A 860 9.45 35.57 29.34
C ASN A 860 8.65 36.24 30.44
N GLY A 861 8.19 35.48 31.43
CA GLY A 861 7.54 36.03 32.61
C GLY A 861 8.45 37.04 33.31
N ALA A 862 9.74 36.71 33.48
CA ALA A 862 10.74 37.64 33.99
C ALA A 862 10.89 38.89 33.10
N ARG A 863 10.93 38.74 31.77
CA ARG A 863 11.03 39.86 30.83
C ARG A 863 9.82 40.78 30.81
N GLU A 864 8.61 40.24 30.79
CA GLU A 864 7.36 40.99 30.83
C GLU A 864 7.27 41.74 32.16
N LEU A 865 7.52 41.05 33.28
CA LEU A 865 7.65 41.69 34.59
C LEU A 865 8.68 42.83 34.56
N ILE A 866 9.86 42.64 33.98
CA ILE A 866 10.87 43.69 33.88
C ILE A 866 10.35 44.85 33.03
N SER A 867 9.83 44.62 31.83
CA SER A 867 9.34 45.66 30.92
C SER A 867 8.17 46.45 31.51
N GLU A 868 7.25 45.77 32.18
CA GLU A 868 6.04 46.34 32.80
C GLU A 868 6.33 47.03 34.12
N LEU A 869 7.34 46.57 34.86
CA LEU A 869 7.81 47.21 36.09
C LEU A 869 8.80 48.34 35.81
N THR A 870 9.49 48.37 34.66
CA THR A 870 10.52 49.40 34.36
C THR A 870 9.96 50.82 34.44
N LYS A 871 8.75 51.05 33.93
CA LYS A 871 8.12 52.38 33.92
C LYS A 871 7.53 52.77 35.28
N PRO A 872 6.72 51.93 35.96
CA PRO A 872 6.31 52.17 37.35
C PRO A 872 7.47 52.28 38.32
N MET A 873 8.57 51.53 38.15
CA MET A 873 9.76 51.63 39.02
C MET A 873 10.47 52.96 38.83
N ALA A 874 10.52 53.51 37.61
CA ALA A 874 11.04 54.85 37.36
C ALA A 874 10.11 55.94 37.93
N GLU A 875 8.80 55.82 37.71
CA GLU A 875 7.78 56.74 38.24
C GLU A 875 7.71 56.69 39.78
N ILE A 876 7.77 55.51 40.40
CA ILE A 876 7.82 55.31 41.85
C ILE A 876 9.17 55.79 42.41
N SER A 877 10.29 55.55 41.73
CA SER A 877 11.60 56.07 42.14
C SER A 877 11.64 57.61 42.11
N GLN A 878 10.92 58.22 41.17
CA GLN A 878 10.75 59.67 41.10
C GLN A 878 9.78 60.17 42.18
N LEU A 879 8.64 59.49 42.37
CA LEU A 879 7.64 59.80 43.39
C LEU A 879 8.16 59.63 44.82
N ILE A 880 8.98 58.61 45.08
CA ILE A 880 9.68 58.40 46.35
C ILE A 880 10.65 59.57 46.60
N ARG A 881 11.41 60.00 45.59
CA ARG A 881 12.30 61.15 45.71
C ARG A 881 11.52 62.45 46.01
N THR A 882 10.37 62.65 45.36
CA THR A 882 9.48 63.78 45.63
C THR A 882 8.89 63.72 47.04
N ASN A 883 8.49 62.55 47.52
CA ASN A 883 7.96 62.35 48.87
C ASN A 883 9.03 62.53 49.96
N ILE A 884 10.26 62.06 49.72
CA ILE A 884 11.40 62.31 50.60
C ILE A 884 11.66 63.82 50.71
N ALA A 885 11.68 64.54 49.58
CA ALA A 885 11.84 66.00 49.58
C ALA A 885 10.73 66.72 50.36
N LEU A 886 9.47 66.30 50.19
CA LEU A 886 8.32 66.82 50.96
C LEU A 886 8.44 66.56 52.46
N CYS A 887 8.91 65.38 52.87
CA CYS A 887 9.15 65.04 54.26
C CYS A 887 10.32 65.84 54.87
N GLU A 888 11.41 66.03 54.12
CA GLU A 888 12.57 66.82 54.53
C GLU A 888 12.25 68.31 54.69
N ASP A 889 11.50 68.88 53.76
CA ASP A 889 11.03 70.28 53.84
C ASP A 889 10.11 70.49 55.05
N ARG A 890 9.26 69.51 55.36
CA ARG A 890 8.37 69.56 56.53
C ARG A 890 9.11 69.33 57.86
N MET A 891 10.17 68.52 57.87
CA MET A 891 11.09 68.40 59.01
C MET A 891 11.83 69.72 59.27
N LYS A 892 12.24 70.44 58.21
CA LYS A 892 12.81 71.79 58.32
C LYS A 892 11.80 72.80 58.85
N GLU A 893 10.56 72.76 58.37
CA GLU A 893 9.48 73.65 58.82
C GLU A 893 9.13 73.42 60.30
N LEU A 894 9.00 72.15 60.72
CA LEU A 894 8.78 71.80 62.11
C LEU A 894 9.97 72.21 62.98
N SER A 895 11.21 71.96 62.59
CA SER A 895 12.40 72.31 63.41
C SER A 895 12.60 73.82 63.60
N THR A 896 12.24 74.65 62.62
CA THR A 896 12.51 76.10 62.63
C THR A 896 11.41 76.96 63.27
N THR A 897 10.18 76.48 63.42
CA THR A 897 9.05 77.31 63.87
C THR A 897 8.75 77.17 65.38
N ARG A 898 8.68 78.29 66.13
CA ARG A 898 8.14 78.36 67.51
C ARG A 898 6.61 78.42 67.43
N LEU A 899 5.94 77.28 67.48
CA LEU A 899 4.47 77.18 67.47
C LEU A 899 3.95 76.93 68.90
N THR A 900 2.88 77.61 69.29
CA THR A 900 2.11 77.33 70.52
C THR A 900 1.27 76.06 70.36
N GLY A 901 1.04 75.30 71.44
CA GLY A 901 0.38 73.98 71.44
C GLY A 901 -0.90 73.88 70.61
N ASP A 902 -1.74 74.92 70.54
CA ASP A 902 -2.96 74.91 69.73
C ASP A 902 -2.73 75.09 68.21
N LYS A 903 -1.64 75.73 67.80
CA LYS A 903 -1.21 75.76 66.39
C LYS A 903 -0.55 74.44 65.98
N LEU A 904 0.20 73.81 66.89
CA LEU A 904 0.80 72.48 66.69
C LEU A 904 -0.30 71.41 66.52
N ARG A 905 -1.36 71.46 67.35
CA ARG A 905 -2.55 70.60 67.26
C ARG A 905 -3.31 70.72 65.94
N LYS A 906 -3.27 71.88 65.28
CA LYS A 906 -3.85 72.08 63.93
C LYS A 906 -2.90 71.66 62.81
N SER A 907 -1.58 71.80 62.96
CA SER A 907 -0.61 71.38 61.93
C SER A 907 -0.34 69.88 61.91
N LEU A 908 -0.64 69.17 63.00
CA LEU A 908 -0.59 67.70 63.15
C LEU A 908 -1.72 66.96 62.38
N ARG A 909 -2.70 67.69 61.82
CA ARG A 909 -3.72 67.14 60.93
C ARG A 909 -3.36 67.48 59.49
N PHE A 910 -2.76 66.56 58.76
CA PHE A 910 -2.52 66.75 57.33
C PHE A 910 -3.38 65.80 56.49
N LYS A 911 -3.92 66.34 55.39
CA LYS A 911 -4.78 65.60 54.47
C LYS A 911 -3.90 64.76 53.55
N LYS A 912 -4.04 63.45 53.61
CA LYS A 912 -3.48 62.54 52.62
C LYS A 912 -4.55 62.31 51.56
N VAL A 913 -4.31 62.76 50.33
CA VAL A 913 -5.23 62.50 49.21
C VAL A 913 -4.95 61.09 48.71
N HIS A 914 -5.89 60.17 48.95
CA HIS A 914 -5.87 58.85 48.35
C HIS A 914 -6.91 58.81 47.22
N LEU A 915 -6.47 58.38 46.03
CA LEU A 915 -7.36 58.04 44.93
C LEU A 915 -7.96 56.66 45.21
N HIS A 916 -9.26 56.62 45.47
CA HIS A 916 -10.01 55.36 45.59
C HIS A 916 -10.61 55.00 44.23
N THR A 917 -10.15 53.88 43.67
CA THR A 917 -10.66 53.32 42.41
C THR A 917 -11.72 52.27 42.72
N GLU A 918 -13.01 52.60 42.56
CA GLU A 918 -14.09 51.64 42.71
C GLU A 918 -14.21 50.80 41.43
N THR A 919 -14.18 49.47 41.56
CA THR A 919 -14.42 48.55 40.45
C THR A 919 -15.91 48.35 40.23
N LEU A 920 -16.37 48.58 39.00
CA LEU A 920 -17.75 48.39 38.60
C LEU A 920 -18.01 46.92 38.26
N ALA A 921 -19.12 46.36 38.75
CA ALA A 921 -19.51 44.98 38.46
C ALA A 921 -19.84 44.73 36.98
N LYS A 922 -20.17 45.78 36.23
CA LYS A 922 -20.48 45.74 34.80
C LYS A 922 -19.94 47.00 34.11
N PRO A 923 -19.54 46.91 32.83
CA PRO A 923 -18.94 48.03 32.11
C PRO A 923 -19.94 49.18 31.93
N ARG A 924 -19.51 50.41 32.21
CA ARG A 924 -20.28 51.64 32.00
C ARG A 924 -19.82 52.32 30.73
N THR A 925 -20.72 52.83 29.90
CA THR A 925 -20.35 53.62 28.70
C THR A 925 -20.22 55.10 29.06
N VAL A 926 -19.07 55.71 28.79
CA VAL A 926 -18.77 57.13 29.04
C VAL A 926 -18.34 57.84 27.75
N CYS A 927 -18.47 59.16 27.71
CA CYS A 927 -18.05 59.98 26.59
C CYS A 927 -16.70 60.68 26.87
N CYS A 928 -15.76 60.56 25.94
CA CYS A 928 -14.41 61.13 26.00
C CYS A 928 -14.30 62.50 25.30
N ASN A 929 -15.42 63.12 24.92
CA ASN A 929 -15.41 64.48 24.36
C ASN A 929 -15.07 65.50 25.46
N ASN A 930 -14.29 66.55 25.15
CA ASN A 930 -13.95 67.62 26.09
C ASN A 930 -15.16 68.30 26.75
N ALA A 931 -16.35 68.29 26.13
CA ALA A 931 -17.58 68.80 26.74
C ALA A 931 -18.19 67.86 27.82
N CYS A 932 -17.77 66.59 27.84
CA CYS A 932 -18.26 65.55 28.75
C CYS A 932 -17.21 65.08 29.77
N VAL A 933 -15.97 65.58 29.66
CA VAL A 933 -14.84 65.25 30.50
C VAL A 933 -14.34 66.51 31.19
N GLU A 934 -14.21 66.47 32.51
CA GLU A 934 -13.52 67.50 33.26
C GLU A 934 -12.11 67.02 33.59
N TYR A 935 -11.14 67.87 33.31
CA TYR A 935 -9.74 67.62 33.61
C TYR A 935 -9.38 68.42 34.84
N LYS A 936 -9.25 67.74 35.99
CA LYS A 936 -8.74 68.37 37.21
C LYS A 936 -7.26 68.06 37.39
N ASP A 937 -6.54 69.06 37.86
CA ASP A 937 -5.17 68.91 38.30
C ASP A 937 -5.19 67.99 39.52
N ASP A 938 -4.26 67.05 39.60
CA ASP A 938 -4.21 66.04 40.68
C ASP A 938 -3.80 66.63 42.04
N GLY A 939 -3.67 67.95 42.11
CA GLY A 939 -3.30 68.70 43.31
C GLY A 939 -1.81 68.66 43.63
N ASN A 940 -0.97 68.06 42.77
CA ASN A 940 0.46 67.86 43.03
C ASN A 940 1.38 68.85 42.29
N GLY A 941 0.85 69.88 41.63
CA GLY A 941 1.66 70.93 41.00
C GLY A 941 2.46 70.49 39.76
N GLU A 942 2.28 69.27 39.26
CA GLU A 942 2.95 68.76 38.05
C GLU A 942 2.09 68.86 36.77
N GLY A 943 0.89 69.47 36.84
CA GLY A 943 0.06 69.76 35.68
C GLY A 943 -0.51 68.52 34.99
N LYS A 944 -0.53 67.36 35.66
CA LYS A 944 -1.09 66.11 35.12
C LYS A 944 -2.59 66.07 35.35
N LYS A 945 -3.32 66.41 34.29
CA LYS A 945 -4.78 66.48 34.26
C LYS A 945 -5.43 65.08 34.27
N ILE A 946 -6.13 64.73 35.35
CA ILE A 946 -6.93 63.49 35.44
C ILE A 946 -8.33 63.72 34.86
N ALA A 947 -8.77 62.83 33.98
CA ALA A 947 -10.08 62.89 33.33
C ALA A 947 -11.19 62.34 34.24
N ILE A 948 -12.10 63.21 34.67
CA ILE A 948 -13.34 62.89 35.38
C ILE A 948 -14.48 62.95 34.37
N TYR A 949 -15.10 61.80 34.07
CA TYR A 949 -16.21 61.71 33.11
C TYR A 949 -17.50 62.21 33.74
N LYS A 950 -17.90 63.45 33.44
CA LYS A 950 -19.16 64.04 33.96
C LYS A 950 -20.40 63.35 33.41
N THR A 951 -20.30 62.81 32.19
CA THR A 951 -21.44 62.25 31.46
C THR A 951 -21.34 60.74 31.34
N HIS A 952 -22.23 60.02 32.02
CA HIS A 952 -22.38 58.58 31.93
C HIS A 952 -23.45 58.23 30.89
N CYS A 953 -23.03 57.82 29.69
CA CYS A 953 -23.91 57.57 28.57
C CYS A 953 -24.79 56.34 28.73
N HIS A 954 -24.25 55.29 29.37
CA HIS A 954 -25.01 54.11 29.76
C HIS A 954 -24.46 53.55 31.08
N PRO A 955 -25.22 53.57 32.19
CA PRO A 955 -24.70 53.25 33.52
C PRO A 955 -24.20 51.81 33.67
N VAL A 956 -24.85 50.86 32.99
CA VAL A 956 -24.61 49.41 33.08
C VAL A 956 -24.80 48.78 31.70
N CYS A 957 -23.72 48.46 31.01
CA CYS A 957 -23.74 47.79 29.72
C CYS A 957 -23.59 46.27 29.87
N TYR A 958 -24.40 45.53 29.11
CA TYR A 958 -24.41 44.06 29.11
C TYR A 958 -23.67 43.46 27.91
N LEU A 959 -23.07 44.28 27.07
CA LEU A 959 -22.28 43.81 25.94
C LEU A 959 -21.00 43.13 26.45
N THR A 960 -20.85 41.86 26.14
CA THR A 960 -19.67 41.03 26.46
C THR A 960 -18.53 41.25 25.47
N ASP A 961 -18.84 41.77 24.28
CA ASP A 961 -17.95 41.75 23.12
C ASP A 961 -17.24 43.11 22.91
N VAL A 962 -17.39 44.03 23.86
CA VAL A 962 -16.79 45.38 23.83
C VAL A 962 -15.74 45.49 24.92
N LYS A 963 -14.47 45.52 24.52
CA LYS A 963 -13.34 45.66 25.45
C LYS A 963 -13.38 47.02 26.18
N PRO A 964 -13.23 47.04 27.52
CA PRO A 964 -13.10 48.26 28.31
C PRO A 964 -11.86 49.10 27.94
N ASN A 965 -11.92 50.41 28.20
CA ASN A 965 -10.89 51.43 27.98
C ASN A 965 -10.44 51.62 26.52
N ILE A 966 -11.25 51.17 25.57
CA ILE A 966 -11.03 51.42 24.14
C ILE A 966 -12.03 52.46 23.65
N ILE A 967 -11.50 53.61 23.25
CA ILE A 967 -12.25 54.66 22.56
C ILE A 967 -12.60 54.14 21.15
N ALA A 968 -13.82 54.39 20.70
CA ALA A 968 -14.29 54.01 19.36
C ALA A 968 -14.31 52.49 19.10
N HIS A 969 -14.66 51.67 20.09
CA HIS A 969 -14.90 50.25 19.84
C HIS A 969 -16.20 50.07 19.01
N PRO A 970 -16.19 49.42 17.83
CA PRO A 970 -17.36 49.34 16.93
C PRO A 970 -18.61 48.79 17.61
N GLY A 971 -18.44 47.81 18.50
CA GLY A 971 -19.54 47.22 19.27
C GLY A 971 -20.27 48.18 20.21
N ILE A 972 -19.72 49.37 20.53
CA ILE A 972 -20.40 50.40 21.32
C ILE A 972 -21.66 50.91 20.61
N ARG A 973 -21.74 50.80 19.28
CA ARG A 973 -22.96 51.13 18.52
C ARG A 973 -24.18 50.32 18.96
N TYR A 974 -23.96 49.11 19.50
CA TYR A 974 -25.02 48.24 20.02
C TYR A 974 -25.32 48.48 21.50
N CYS A 975 -24.61 49.39 22.16
CA CYS A 975 -24.92 49.79 23.53
C CYS A 975 -26.27 50.50 23.55
N ALA A 976 -27.02 50.37 24.64
CA ALA A 976 -28.33 51.00 24.79
C ALA A 976 -28.28 52.55 24.67
N ALA A 977 -27.12 53.17 24.87
CA ALA A 977 -26.89 54.60 24.59
C ALA A 977 -27.04 54.97 23.09
N PHE A 978 -26.81 54.01 22.20
CA PHE A 978 -26.80 54.19 20.75
C PHE A 978 -27.95 53.48 20.05
N LYS A 979 -28.33 52.26 20.49
CA LYS A 979 -29.35 51.42 19.82
C LYS A 979 -29.14 51.33 18.29
N GLY A 980 -27.90 51.15 17.85
CA GLY A 980 -27.52 51.10 16.42
C GLY A 980 -27.30 52.46 15.73
N SER A 981 -27.48 53.58 16.44
CA SER A 981 -27.23 54.94 15.95
C SER A 981 -25.75 55.32 15.96
N GLU A 982 -25.32 56.17 15.03
CA GLU A 982 -23.97 56.75 15.02
C GLU A 982 -23.76 57.79 16.14
N PHE A 983 -24.84 58.41 16.61
CA PHE A 983 -24.83 59.42 17.67
C PHE A 983 -25.57 58.92 18.92
N CYS A 984 -25.04 59.28 20.08
CA CYS A 984 -25.61 58.95 21.39
C CYS A 984 -26.97 59.64 21.59
N LYS A 985 -28.05 58.88 21.83
CA LYS A 985 -29.42 59.43 21.81
C LYS A 985 -29.87 60.01 23.16
N GLY A 986 -30.54 61.16 23.10
CA GLY A 986 -31.61 61.58 24.01
C GLY A 986 -31.26 62.26 25.34
N TYR A 987 -30.39 61.67 26.18
CA TYR A 987 -30.23 62.15 27.58
C TYR A 987 -28.80 62.11 28.16
N SER A 988 -27.78 61.79 27.37
CA SER A 988 -26.40 61.70 27.85
C SER A 988 -25.49 62.75 27.23
N CYS A 989 -24.91 62.52 26.04
CA CYS A 989 -23.87 63.43 25.51
C CYS A 989 -24.06 63.92 24.05
N LYS A 990 -24.93 63.30 23.24
CA LYS A 990 -25.13 63.59 21.80
C LYS A 990 -23.88 63.48 20.90
N HIS A 991 -22.76 62.95 21.40
CA HIS A 991 -21.53 62.77 20.63
C HIS A 991 -21.51 61.46 19.82
N HIS A 992 -20.65 61.42 18.79
CA HIS A 992 -20.46 60.26 17.93
C HIS A 992 -19.92 59.06 18.73
N TRP A 993 -20.30 57.83 18.37
CA TRP A 993 -19.87 56.61 19.06
C TRP A 993 -18.35 56.45 19.11
N GLN A 994 -17.61 57.03 18.16
CA GLN A 994 -16.14 57.06 18.16
C GLN A 994 -15.54 57.86 19.32
N GLN A 995 -16.33 58.66 20.02
CA GLN A 995 -15.90 59.44 21.18
C GLN A 995 -16.32 58.78 22.51
N HIS A 996 -16.58 57.47 22.49
CA HIS A 996 -17.07 56.74 23.64
C HIS A 996 -16.24 55.49 23.93
N GLN A 997 -16.24 55.08 25.20
CA GLN A 997 -15.59 53.88 25.68
C GLN A 997 -16.38 53.21 26.81
N HIS A 998 -16.09 51.94 27.07
CA HIS A 998 -16.50 51.26 28.31
C HIS A 998 -15.48 51.47 29.41
N VAL A 999 -15.88 51.82 30.62
CA VAL A 999 -15.03 51.85 31.81
C VAL A 999 -15.51 50.82 32.82
N LEU A 1000 -14.58 50.11 33.46
CA LEU A 1000 -14.84 49.11 34.50
C LEU A 1000 -14.46 49.60 35.90
N TYR A 1001 -13.98 50.84 36.01
CA TYR A 1001 -13.66 51.46 37.27
C TYR A 1001 -13.89 52.97 37.18
N GLU A 1002 -14.21 53.59 38.31
CA GLU A 1002 -14.31 55.05 38.46
C GLU A 1002 -13.37 55.50 39.57
N ASN A 1003 -12.70 56.62 39.34
CA ASN A 1003 -11.89 57.28 40.36
C ASN A 1003 -12.80 58.25 41.12
N ARG A 1004 -12.93 58.04 42.44
CA ARG A 1004 -13.62 58.98 43.34
C ARG A 1004 -12.61 59.62 44.29
N GLU A 1005 -12.78 60.91 44.53
CA GLU A 1005 -12.07 61.61 45.60
C GLU A 1005 -12.66 61.15 46.94
N GLN A 1006 -11.84 60.52 47.78
CA GLN A 1006 -12.16 60.33 49.20
C GLN A 1006 -11.05 60.98 50.03
N THR A 1007 -11.43 61.99 50.80
CA THR A 1007 -10.54 62.68 51.74
C THR A 1007 -10.69 62.01 53.10
N ASP A 1008 -9.88 60.99 53.37
CA ASP A 1008 -9.85 60.39 54.70
C ASP A 1008 -8.90 61.19 55.61
N THR A 1009 -9.43 61.58 56.76
CA THR A 1009 -8.67 62.27 57.80
C THR A 1009 -8.20 61.19 58.78
N GLU A 1010 -7.04 60.57 58.54
CA GLU A 1010 -6.48 59.63 59.52
C GLU A 1010 -5.96 60.41 60.73
N THR A 1011 -6.64 60.25 61.86
CA THR A 1011 -6.14 60.59 63.18
C THR A 1011 -5.20 59.48 63.63
N ASP A 1012 -3.93 59.81 63.81
CA ASP A 1012 -2.93 58.89 64.34
C ASP A 1012 -3.34 58.45 65.76
N THR A 1013 -3.68 57.17 65.90
CA THR A 1013 -4.15 56.56 67.15
C THR A 1013 -3.12 56.64 68.27
N GLU A 1014 -1.83 56.76 67.95
CA GLU A 1014 -0.77 56.85 68.95
C GLU A 1014 -0.63 58.28 69.49
N ILE A 1015 -0.82 59.28 68.63
CA ILE A 1015 -0.88 60.70 69.01
C ILE A 1015 -2.13 60.97 69.86
N GLU A 1016 -3.26 60.33 69.56
CA GLU A 1016 -4.49 60.42 70.37
C GLU A 1016 -4.33 59.77 71.76
N LYS A 1017 -3.55 58.69 71.85
CA LYS A 1017 -3.21 58.01 73.10
C LYS A 1017 -2.30 58.88 73.98
N GLN A 1018 -1.34 59.57 73.37
CA GLN A 1018 -0.39 60.46 74.05
C GLN A 1018 -0.99 61.84 74.38
N LEU A 1019 -1.99 62.30 73.63
CA LEU A 1019 -2.81 63.47 73.93
C LEU A 1019 -3.66 63.28 75.20
N LYS A 1020 -4.01 62.04 75.55
CA LYS A 1020 -4.72 61.71 76.80
C LYS A 1020 -3.79 61.63 78.03
N THR A 1021 -2.47 61.51 77.84
CA THR A 1021 -1.50 61.33 78.92
C THR A 1021 -0.68 62.58 79.29
N HIS A 1022 -1.11 63.80 78.90
CA HIS A 1022 -0.42 65.06 79.22
C HIS A 1022 1.07 65.08 78.80
N ALA A 1023 1.39 64.68 77.57
CA ALA A 1023 2.73 64.87 77.01
C ALA A 1023 3.01 66.36 76.67
N ASP A 1024 4.24 66.83 76.93
CA ASP A 1024 4.71 68.20 76.73
C ASP A 1024 4.87 68.56 75.23
N ASP A 1025 4.72 69.82 74.85
CA ASP A 1025 4.71 70.28 73.44
C ASP A 1025 6.03 69.95 72.71
N VAL A 1026 7.15 69.89 73.45
CA VAL A 1026 8.47 69.47 72.94
C VAL A 1026 8.49 67.98 72.61
N THR A 1027 7.88 67.13 73.44
CA THR A 1027 7.80 65.69 73.19
C THR A 1027 6.91 65.38 71.99
N LEU A 1028 5.77 66.06 71.81
CA LEU A 1028 4.92 65.91 70.62
C LEU A 1028 5.66 66.31 69.32
N LYS A 1029 6.43 67.40 69.36
CA LYS A 1029 7.24 67.86 68.22
C LYS A 1029 8.37 66.90 67.89
N GLN A 1030 9.06 66.36 68.90
CA GLN A 1030 10.11 65.36 68.72
C GLN A 1030 9.55 64.03 68.19
N THR A 1031 8.38 63.60 68.67
CA THR A 1031 7.70 62.40 68.16
C THR A 1031 7.28 62.56 66.70
N ALA A 1032 6.69 63.70 66.32
CA ALA A 1032 6.31 63.96 64.92
C ALA A 1032 7.52 64.05 63.97
N ILE A 1033 8.64 64.64 64.40
CA ILE A 1033 9.89 64.66 63.62
C ILE A 1033 10.47 63.25 63.51
N LYS A 1034 10.42 62.46 64.59
CA LYS A 1034 10.89 61.08 64.60
C LYS A 1034 10.05 60.19 63.68
N GLU A 1035 8.73 60.35 63.68
CA GLU A 1035 7.81 59.67 62.75
C GLU A 1035 8.10 60.05 61.29
N LEU A 1036 8.32 61.33 60.99
CA LEU A 1036 8.72 61.76 59.65
C LEU A 1036 10.09 61.20 59.24
N GLN A 1037 11.06 61.14 60.17
CA GLN A 1037 12.37 60.50 59.92
C GLN A 1037 12.24 58.99 59.68
N ASP A 1038 11.39 58.32 60.43
CA ASP A 1038 11.16 56.88 60.28
C ASP A 1038 10.46 56.60 58.94
N VAL A 1039 9.49 57.43 58.52
CA VAL A 1039 8.87 57.34 57.19
C VAL A 1039 9.86 57.62 56.05
N THR A 1040 10.75 58.61 56.18
CA THR A 1040 11.80 58.88 55.18
C THR A 1040 12.75 57.68 55.04
N LYS A 1041 13.21 57.09 56.16
CA LYS A 1041 14.04 55.88 56.14
C LYS A 1041 13.33 54.68 55.52
N GLU A 1042 12.03 54.54 55.76
CA GLU A 1042 11.21 53.51 55.12
C GLU A 1042 11.17 53.70 53.59
N TYR A 1043 10.96 54.93 53.10
CA TYR A 1043 11.00 55.23 51.67
C TYR A 1043 12.37 55.00 51.03
N GLU A 1044 13.47 55.37 51.68
CA GLU A 1044 14.83 55.10 51.21
C GLU A 1044 15.14 53.60 51.14
N CYS A 1045 14.67 52.84 52.13
CA CYS A 1045 14.84 51.40 52.19
C CYS A 1045 14.08 50.69 51.05
N GLU A 1046 12.83 51.08 50.78
CA GLU A 1046 12.07 50.55 49.65
C GLU A 1046 12.70 50.92 48.31
N HIS A 1047 13.20 52.16 48.17
CA HIS A 1047 13.89 52.62 46.97
C HIS A 1047 15.14 51.78 46.66
N LYS A 1048 15.94 51.47 47.68
CA LYS A 1048 17.13 50.62 47.53
C LYS A 1048 16.78 49.18 47.15
N GLN A 1049 15.71 48.61 47.73
CA GLN A 1049 15.22 47.28 47.37
C GLN A 1049 14.74 47.21 45.91
N ILE A 1050 14.03 48.24 45.44
CA ILE A 1050 13.58 48.36 44.05
C ILE A 1050 14.77 48.46 43.08
N GLN A 1051 15.79 49.26 43.40
CA GLN A 1051 17.00 49.38 42.56
C GLN A 1051 17.82 48.08 42.51
N GLN A 1052 17.96 47.38 43.64
CA GLN A 1052 18.66 46.09 43.69
C GLN A 1052 17.93 45.02 42.87
N ALA A 1053 16.60 44.97 42.94
CA ALA A 1053 15.80 44.07 42.13
C ALA A 1053 15.99 44.36 40.62
N ALA A 1054 15.99 45.63 40.22
CA ALA A 1054 16.23 46.05 38.83
C ALA A 1054 17.58 45.56 38.28
N ALA A 1055 18.64 45.66 39.09
CA ALA A 1055 19.99 45.22 38.71
C ALA A 1055 20.09 43.69 38.60
N GLN A 1056 19.53 42.95 39.55
CA GLN A 1056 19.54 41.47 39.52
C GLN A 1056 18.75 40.91 38.34
N PHE A 1057 17.62 41.54 37.99
CA PHE A 1057 16.85 41.23 36.79
C PHE A 1057 17.64 41.50 35.50
N GLY A 1058 18.39 42.61 35.43
CA GLY A 1058 19.29 42.90 34.29
C GLY A 1058 20.39 41.85 34.10
N ILE A 1059 20.96 41.35 35.20
CA ILE A 1059 21.98 40.28 35.19
C ILE A 1059 21.39 38.92 34.76
N TYR A 1060 20.18 38.60 35.23
CA TYR A 1060 19.46 37.37 34.86
C TYR A 1060 19.17 37.29 33.35
N LEU A 1061 18.71 38.40 32.75
CA LEU A 1061 18.46 38.47 31.29
C LEU A 1061 19.74 38.28 30.46
N ARG A 1062 20.87 38.80 30.92
CA ARG A 1062 22.18 38.65 30.23
C ARG A 1062 22.65 37.19 30.20
N LYS A 1063 22.35 36.41 31.24
CA LYS A 1063 22.85 35.03 31.39
C LYS A 1063 22.00 33.98 30.67
N ASN A 1064 20.68 34.18 30.62
CA ASN A 1064 19.72 33.13 30.20
C ASN A 1064 19.07 33.36 28.82
N SER A 1065 19.17 34.57 28.26
CA SER A 1065 18.64 34.91 26.92
C SER A 1065 19.71 34.73 25.84
N LEU A 1066 19.33 34.33 24.62
CA LEU A 1066 20.25 34.23 23.47
C LEU A 1066 20.65 35.61 22.90
N ALA A 1067 19.73 36.57 22.90
CA ALA A 1067 19.98 37.97 22.57
C ALA A 1067 19.34 38.88 23.63
N PRO A 1068 20.11 39.56 24.50
CA PRO A 1068 19.55 40.41 25.56
C PRO A 1068 18.73 41.59 25.01
N ILE A 1069 19.17 42.17 23.89
CA ILE A 1069 18.57 43.32 23.18
C ILE A 1069 18.54 42.99 21.68
N ASN A 1070 17.41 43.27 21.00
CA ASN A 1070 17.30 43.15 19.54
C ASN A 1070 17.75 44.47 18.88
N ASP A 1071 19.01 44.51 18.46
CA ASP A 1071 19.65 45.64 17.76
C ASP A 1071 19.07 45.90 16.36
N ALA A 1072 18.50 44.87 15.72
CA ALA A 1072 17.89 44.97 14.40
C ALA A 1072 16.52 45.69 14.41
N THR A 1073 15.90 45.87 15.57
CA THR A 1073 14.60 46.56 15.71
C THR A 1073 14.66 48.00 15.20
N ILE A 1074 15.76 48.72 15.44
CA ILE A 1074 15.91 50.12 15.00
C ILE A 1074 16.01 50.15 13.47
N ALA A 1075 16.85 49.30 12.87
CA ALA A 1075 16.99 49.20 11.43
C ALA A 1075 15.66 48.83 10.74
N TYR A 1076 14.85 47.98 11.36
CA TYR A 1076 13.53 47.61 10.87
C TYR A 1076 12.51 48.76 11.00
N ILE A 1077 12.47 49.48 12.12
CA ILE A 1077 11.64 50.69 12.28
C ILE A 1077 12.04 51.75 11.26
N ASP A 1078 13.34 51.98 11.06
CA ASP A 1078 13.86 52.96 10.10
C ASP A 1078 13.51 52.58 8.66
N PHE A 1079 13.54 51.29 8.31
CA PHE A 1079 13.05 50.78 7.03
C PHE A 1079 11.54 51.02 6.84
N LEU A 1080 10.71 50.74 7.85
CA LEU A 1080 9.27 51.01 7.81
C LEU A 1080 8.96 52.51 7.70
N ILE A 1081 9.73 53.36 8.40
CA ILE A 1081 9.64 54.82 8.30
C ILE A 1081 9.99 55.30 6.89
N ALA A 1082 11.03 54.75 6.26
CA ALA A 1082 11.40 55.08 4.89
C ALA A 1082 10.29 54.68 3.90
N ALA A 1083 9.80 53.44 3.98
CA ALA A 1083 8.71 52.97 3.14
C ALA A 1083 7.40 53.77 3.32
N GLU A 1084 7.09 54.21 4.55
CA GLU A 1084 5.90 55.03 4.81
C GLU A 1084 6.11 56.49 4.36
N LYS A 1085 7.33 57.03 4.43
CA LYS A 1085 7.67 58.33 3.82
C LYS A 1085 7.51 58.31 2.30
N ASP A 1086 7.92 57.23 1.64
CA ASP A 1086 7.74 57.06 0.20
C ASP A 1086 6.26 57.00 -0.18
N LYS A 1087 5.42 56.30 0.62
CA LYS A 1087 3.96 56.28 0.45
C LYS A 1087 3.32 57.65 0.69
N ILE A 1088 3.82 58.44 1.63
CA ILE A 1088 3.34 59.81 1.89
C ILE A 1088 3.72 60.74 0.72
N ASN A 1089 4.91 60.58 0.14
CA ASN A 1089 5.33 61.30 -1.07
C ASN A 1089 4.44 60.96 -2.28
N ALA A 1090 3.83 59.77 -2.29
CA ALA A 1090 2.82 59.33 -3.26
C ALA A 1090 1.36 59.61 -2.84
N GLY A 1091 1.11 60.43 -1.80
CA GLY A 1091 -0.23 60.88 -1.39
C GLY A 1091 -0.85 60.19 -0.16
N GLY A 1092 -0.08 59.41 0.60
CA GLY A 1092 -0.52 58.66 1.78
C GLY A 1092 -0.73 59.45 3.09
N ASN A 1093 -1.37 58.80 4.08
CA ASN A 1093 -1.78 59.38 5.38
C ASN A 1093 -0.63 59.48 6.41
N LYS A 1094 -0.46 60.65 7.06
CA LYS A 1094 0.60 60.96 8.05
C LYS A 1094 0.45 60.28 9.42
N GLN A 1095 -0.68 59.64 9.74
CA GLN A 1095 -0.90 59.03 11.06
C GLN A 1095 0.05 57.86 11.35
N LYS A 1096 0.30 56.99 10.36
CA LYS A 1096 1.12 55.79 10.53
C LYS A 1096 2.61 56.13 10.74
N LEU A 1097 3.10 57.16 10.05
CA LEU A 1097 4.45 57.69 10.24
C LEU A 1097 4.66 58.24 11.66
N ARG A 1098 3.71 59.01 12.21
CA ARG A 1098 3.81 59.57 13.58
C ARG A 1098 3.85 58.48 14.65
N ALA A 1099 3.11 57.37 14.44
CA ALA A 1099 3.14 56.22 15.33
C ALA A 1099 4.52 55.52 15.28
N LEU A 1100 5.06 55.24 14.09
CA LEU A 1100 6.39 54.62 13.92
C LEU A 1100 7.52 55.48 14.52
N GLU A 1101 7.44 56.81 14.39
CA GLU A 1101 8.40 57.73 15.02
C GLU A 1101 8.28 57.77 16.56
N ALA A 1102 7.08 57.58 17.11
CA ALA A 1102 6.87 57.46 18.55
C ALA A 1102 7.42 56.13 19.09
N ASP A 1103 7.14 55.02 18.41
CA ASP A 1103 7.64 53.68 18.74
C ASP A 1103 9.18 53.66 18.73
N ARG A 1104 9.81 54.34 17.76
CA ARG A 1104 11.26 54.51 17.69
C ARG A 1104 11.83 55.20 18.93
N ARG A 1105 11.20 56.30 19.37
CA ARG A 1105 11.66 57.06 20.55
C ARG A 1105 11.50 56.25 21.84
N GLU A 1106 10.37 55.57 22.00
CA GLU A 1106 10.09 54.72 23.16
C GLU A 1106 11.07 53.54 23.27
N TYR A 1107 11.38 52.90 22.14
CA TYR A 1107 12.32 51.79 22.11
C TYR A 1107 13.76 52.22 22.44
N LEU A 1108 14.21 53.39 21.96
CA LEU A 1108 15.52 53.95 22.28
C LEU A 1108 15.67 54.27 23.78
N GLU A 1109 14.64 54.82 24.41
CA GLU A 1109 14.66 55.11 25.84
C GLU A 1109 14.71 53.81 26.68
N THR A 1110 13.97 52.80 26.24
CA THR A 1110 14.00 51.46 26.86
C THR A 1110 15.38 50.81 26.77
N ILE A 1111 16.05 50.88 25.60
CA ILE A 1111 17.43 50.38 25.42
C ILE A 1111 18.40 51.13 26.34
N LYS A 1112 18.27 52.46 26.46
CA LYS A 1112 19.14 53.29 27.30
C LYS A 1112 19.06 52.87 28.77
N ILE A 1113 17.85 52.64 29.28
CA ILE A 1113 17.60 52.21 30.67
C ILE A 1113 18.13 50.79 30.90
N LEU A 1114 17.82 49.84 30.00
CA LEU A 1114 18.29 48.45 30.10
C LEU A 1114 19.81 48.35 30.02
N THR A 1115 20.46 49.12 29.13
CA THR A 1115 21.92 49.13 28.98
C THR A 1115 22.62 49.73 30.20
N ALA A 1116 22.04 50.78 30.80
CA ALA A 1116 22.55 51.37 32.04
C ALA A 1116 22.53 50.37 33.21
N ASN A 1117 21.44 49.60 33.33
CA ASN A 1117 21.29 48.57 34.36
C ASN A 1117 22.14 47.31 34.09
N MET A 1118 22.42 46.97 32.83
CA MET A 1118 23.29 45.84 32.46
C MET A 1118 24.80 46.11 32.65
N LYS A 1119 25.22 47.39 32.79
CA LYS A 1119 26.62 47.81 32.96
C LYS A 1119 27.08 47.93 34.43
N SER A 1120 26.20 47.72 35.42
CA SER A 1120 26.59 47.81 36.84
C SER A 1120 27.43 46.60 37.26
N ASN A 1121 28.71 46.81 37.61
CA ASN A 1121 29.64 45.79 38.14
C ASN A 1121 29.43 45.51 39.64
N ALA A 1122 28.20 45.23 40.06
CA ALA A 1122 27.93 44.86 41.45
C ALA A 1122 27.98 43.33 41.63
N ASN A 1123 28.70 42.86 42.65
CA ASN A 1123 28.89 41.44 43.03
C ASN A 1123 27.60 40.79 43.56
N TYR A 1124 26.56 40.65 42.73
CA TYR A 1124 25.33 39.93 43.09
C TYR A 1124 25.37 38.47 42.62
N ARG A 1125 24.81 37.55 43.43
CA ARG A 1125 24.60 36.16 43.01
C ARG A 1125 23.62 36.11 41.82
N PRO A 1126 23.89 35.31 40.77
CA PRO A 1126 22.96 35.15 39.66
C PRO A 1126 21.65 34.52 40.14
N LEU A 1127 20.51 35.11 39.80
CA LEU A 1127 19.20 34.53 40.09
C LEU A 1127 18.99 33.23 39.29
N ASP A 1128 18.35 32.24 39.91
CA ASP A 1128 17.76 31.06 39.28
C ASP A 1128 16.24 31.27 39.09
N GLU A 1129 15.53 30.31 38.47
CA GLU A 1129 14.09 30.43 38.19
C GLU A 1129 13.25 30.63 39.46
N GLU A 1130 13.57 29.95 40.57
CA GLU A 1130 12.91 30.15 41.87
C GLU A 1130 13.32 31.48 42.55
N GLY A 1131 14.52 31.98 42.26
CA GLY A 1131 15.01 33.27 42.74
C GLY A 1131 14.25 34.45 42.14
N VAL A 1132 13.83 34.34 40.87
CA VAL A 1132 12.97 35.34 40.22
C VAL A 1132 11.61 35.43 40.92
N ASP A 1133 10.94 34.30 41.15
CA ASP A 1133 9.61 34.29 41.78
C ASP A 1133 9.67 34.73 43.26
N ARG A 1134 10.75 34.40 43.98
CA ARG A 1134 11.02 34.92 45.34
C ARG A 1134 11.19 36.43 45.36
N LEU A 1135 12.01 36.99 44.46
CA LEU A 1135 12.27 38.43 44.38
C LEU A 1135 10.98 39.20 44.05
N VAL A 1136 10.14 38.67 43.15
CA VAL A 1136 8.83 39.25 42.83
C VAL A 1136 7.89 39.22 44.05
N LYS A 1137 7.87 38.13 44.82
CA LYS A 1137 7.10 38.04 46.08
C LYS A 1137 7.60 39.00 47.15
N GLU A 1138 8.90 39.30 47.19
CA GLU A 1138 9.48 40.32 48.08
C GLU A 1138 9.07 41.74 47.70
N LEU A 1139 9.07 42.07 46.40
CA LEU A 1139 8.60 43.37 45.92
C LEU A 1139 7.11 43.64 46.26
N TYR A 1140 6.26 42.61 46.29
CA TYR A 1140 4.86 42.74 46.73
C TYR A 1140 4.68 42.93 48.23
N LYS A 1141 5.72 42.70 49.04
CA LYS A 1141 5.70 42.89 50.50
C LYS A 1141 6.15 44.29 50.93
N LEU A 1142 6.55 45.17 50.00
CA LEU A 1142 6.92 46.55 50.30
C LEU A 1142 5.74 47.27 51.01
N LYS A 1143 6.04 47.96 52.11
CA LYS A 1143 5.09 48.57 53.05
C LYS A 1143 4.27 49.68 52.40
N HIS A 1144 4.91 50.52 51.58
CA HIS A 1144 4.27 51.67 50.94
C HIS A 1144 3.88 51.37 49.48
N PHE A 1145 4.75 50.74 48.69
CA PHE A 1145 4.51 50.52 47.25
C PHE A 1145 4.13 49.08 46.84
N GLY A 1146 4.12 48.13 47.77
CA GLY A 1146 3.86 46.71 47.48
C GLY A 1146 2.43 46.44 46.99
N LYS A 1147 1.43 47.17 47.52
CA LYS A 1147 0.04 47.10 47.03
C LYS A 1147 -0.11 47.64 45.61
N ASN A 1148 0.58 48.73 45.25
CA ASN A 1148 0.56 49.28 43.89
C ASN A 1148 1.17 48.29 42.88
N LEU A 1149 2.31 47.68 43.22
CA LEU A 1149 2.96 46.64 42.40
C LEU A 1149 2.08 45.39 42.22
N LYS A 1150 1.33 45.00 43.26
CA LYS A 1150 0.40 43.85 43.22
C LYS A 1150 -0.84 44.11 42.37
N THR A 1151 -1.35 45.35 42.36
CA THR A 1151 -2.51 45.75 41.52
C THR A 1151 -2.18 45.71 40.04
N VAL A 1152 -0.96 46.11 39.64
CA VAL A 1152 -0.47 46.02 38.24
C VAL A 1152 -0.49 44.57 37.73
N LYS A 1153 -0.03 43.59 38.53
CA LYS A 1153 -0.08 42.15 38.17
C LYS A 1153 -1.50 41.60 38.02
N ASN A 1154 -2.44 42.03 38.85
CA ASN A 1154 -3.81 41.49 38.84
C ASN A 1154 -4.62 41.92 37.62
N VAL A 1155 -4.29 43.06 37.01
CA VAL A 1155 -4.89 43.51 35.74
C VAL A 1155 -4.42 42.65 34.56
N ILE A 1156 -3.19 42.15 34.62
CA ILE A 1156 -2.52 41.42 33.55
C ILE A 1156 -2.89 39.92 33.61
N THR A 1157 -2.95 39.36 34.81
CA THR A 1157 -3.37 37.95 35.01
C THR A 1157 -4.81 37.68 34.54
N ARG A 1158 -5.69 38.70 34.55
CA ARG A 1158 -7.07 38.61 34.04
C ARG A 1158 -7.18 38.67 32.50
N ALA A 1159 -6.11 39.03 31.79
CA ALA A 1159 -6.08 39.00 30.32
C ALA A 1159 -5.58 37.65 29.75
N HIS A 1160 -4.88 36.84 30.55
CA HIS A 1160 -4.21 35.61 30.09
C HIS A 1160 -5.01 34.30 30.28
N GLN A 1161 -6.19 34.32 30.92
CA GLN A 1161 -6.96 33.09 31.21
C GLN A 1161 -8.23 32.87 30.39
N ALA A 1162 -8.44 33.64 29.32
CA ALA A 1162 -9.54 33.39 28.40
C ALA A 1162 -9.00 32.87 27.06
N THR A 1163 -9.54 31.73 26.64
CA THR A 1163 -9.45 31.09 25.30
C THR A 1163 -8.18 30.31 24.93
N TYR A 1164 -8.25 28.97 25.03
CA TYR A 1164 -7.94 28.11 23.88
C TYR A 1164 -8.69 26.76 23.91
N ARG A 1165 -9.05 26.26 22.72
CA ARG A 1165 -9.78 25.02 22.41
C ARG A 1165 -9.03 24.34 21.26
N GLU A 1166 -8.60 23.08 21.42
CA GLU A 1166 -8.06 22.29 20.31
C GLU A 1166 -9.20 21.76 19.42
N ARG A 1167 -9.01 21.78 18.10
CA ARG A 1167 -9.81 21.00 17.15
C ARG A 1167 -8.95 19.83 16.66
N PRO A 1168 -9.27 18.57 16.98
CA PRO A 1168 -8.52 17.44 16.48
C PRO A 1168 -8.79 17.24 14.98
N TYR A 1169 -7.76 17.33 14.14
CA TYR A 1169 -7.77 16.76 12.80
C TYR A 1169 -7.24 15.32 12.90
N ARG A 1170 -7.97 14.37 12.35
CA ARG A 1170 -7.57 12.96 12.27
C ARG A 1170 -7.65 12.59 10.79
N VAL A 1171 -6.57 12.07 10.22
CA VAL A 1171 -6.64 11.39 8.92
C VAL A 1171 -7.62 10.24 9.12
N GLN A 1172 -8.78 10.28 8.44
CA GLN A 1172 -9.71 9.16 8.46
C GLN A 1172 -9.03 8.01 7.75
N ARG A 1173 -8.53 7.04 8.52
CA ARG A 1173 -8.26 5.72 7.98
C ARG A 1173 -9.61 5.07 7.75
N THR A 1174 -10.07 5.09 6.52
CA THR A 1174 -11.20 4.26 6.10
C THR A 1174 -10.86 2.80 6.42
N ALA A 1175 -11.80 2.11 7.07
CA ALA A 1175 -11.69 0.70 7.44
C ALA A 1175 -11.43 -0.22 6.23
N THR A 1176 -11.58 0.30 5.01
CA THR A 1176 -11.30 -0.36 3.74
C THR A 1176 -9.84 -0.32 3.28
N SER A 1177 -8.94 0.40 3.97
CA SER A 1177 -7.51 0.50 3.55
C SER A 1177 -6.57 -0.53 4.18
N TYR A 1178 -7.08 -1.41 5.06
CA TYR A 1178 -6.24 -2.47 5.65
C TYR A 1178 -5.77 -3.53 4.64
N SER A 1179 -6.41 -3.66 3.47
CA SER A 1179 -6.11 -4.72 2.48
C SER A 1179 -5.05 -4.37 1.42
N ARG A 1180 -4.43 -3.17 1.43
CA ARG A 1180 -3.45 -2.78 0.38
C ARG A 1180 -2.06 -2.35 0.87
N SER A 1181 -1.83 -2.15 2.17
CA SER A 1181 -0.54 -1.64 2.67
C SER A 1181 0.48 -2.71 3.09
N LEU A 1182 0.22 -4.01 2.87
CA LEU A 1182 1.04 -5.10 3.41
C LEU A 1182 2.02 -5.79 2.42
N LEU A 1183 2.15 -5.30 1.18
CA LEU A 1183 3.15 -5.83 0.23
C LEU A 1183 4.58 -5.27 0.40
N GLY A 1184 4.85 -4.34 1.33
CA GLY A 1184 6.13 -3.62 1.39
C GLY A 1184 7.08 -3.88 2.57
N VAL A 1185 6.64 -4.51 3.67
CA VAL A 1185 7.37 -4.36 4.96
C VAL A 1185 8.16 -5.60 5.43
N PHE A 1186 8.16 -6.73 4.70
CA PHE A 1186 8.95 -7.92 5.07
C PHE A 1186 9.83 -8.46 3.94
N ALA A 1187 10.78 -7.64 3.49
CA ALA A 1187 12.04 -8.13 2.93
C ALA A 1187 13.14 -7.12 3.20
N LEU A 1188 14.34 -7.60 3.56
CA LEU A 1188 15.59 -6.86 3.82
C LEU A 1188 15.90 -6.53 5.29
N GLN A 1189 16.04 -7.58 6.10
CA GLN A 1189 17.16 -7.67 7.03
C GLN A 1189 17.85 -9.02 6.88
N GLN A 1190 18.89 -9.08 6.05
CA GLN A 1190 20.00 -10.04 6.22
C GLN A 1190 21.33 -9.38 5.84
N PRO A 1191 22.45 -9.79 6.47
CA PRO A 1191 23.71 -9.06 6.43
C PRO A 1191 24.55 -9.42 5.21
N MET A 1192 25.08 -8.39 4.54
CA MET A 1192 25.98 -8.51 3.40
C MET A 1192 27.38 -8.95 3.88
N TRP A 1193 27.75 -10.20 3.59
CA TRP A 1193 29.13 -10.68 3.68
C TRP A 1193 29.87 -10.40 2.37
N SER A 1194 31.09 -9.92 2.50
CA SER A 1194 32.06 -9.59 1.46
C SER A 1194 32.75 -10.82 0.88
N TYR A 1195 32.91 -10.90 -0.45
CA TYR A 1195 34.06 -11.44 -1.20
C TYR A 1195 33.93 -10.84 -2.63
N GLY A 1196 34.82 -9.96 -3.11
CA GLY A 1196 36.06 -10.28 -3.84
C GLY A 1196 35.74 -10.84 -5.25
N SER A 1197 36.23 -10.38 -6.39
CA SER A 1197 37.31 -9.46 -6.78
C SER A 1197 37.41 -9.46 -8.33
N ILE A 1198 37.68 -8.29 -8.92
CA ILE A 1198 38.59 -8.04 -10.08
C ILE A 1198 38.30 -8.73 -11.45
N SER A 1199 38.00 -7.94 -12.50
CA SER A 1199 38.94 -7.61 -13.62
C SER A 1199 38.30 -6.93 -14.85
N TYR A 1200 38.93 -5.83 -15.27
CA TYR A 1200 39.25 -5.34 -16.64
C TYR A 1200 38.20 -5.26 -17.80
N ARG A 1201 37.83 -4.00 -18.11
CA ARG A 1201 37.75 -3.23 -19.39
C ARG A 1201 38.29 -3.88 -20.71
N PRO A 1202 38.08 -3.28 -21.93
CA PRO A 1202 37.13 -2.22 -22.39
C PRO A 1202 36.57 -2.35 -23.85
N SER A 1203 35.79 -1.34 -24.26
CA SER A 1203 35.66 -0.72 -25.61
C SER A 1203 35.07 -1.47 -26.80
N HIS A 1204 33.99 -0.93 -27.40
CA HIS A 1204 34.00 -0.28 -28.73
C HIS A 1204 32.60 0.24 -29.12
N ALA A 1205 32.54 1.50 -29.57
CA ALA A 1205 31.59 2.02 -30.56
C ALA A 1205 32.42 2.26 -31.86
N PRO A 1206 31.89 2.74 -33.01
CA PRO A 1206 30.52 3.17 -33.37
C PRO A 1206 30.08 2.82 -34.83
N THR A 1207 29.02 3.50 -35.32
CA THR A 1207 28.72 3.96 -36.71
C THR A 1207 28.01 3.06 -37.73
N THR A 1208 26.86 3.55 -38.24
CA THR A 1208 26.47 3.90 -39.65
C THR A 1208 24.95 3.78 -39.82
N ALA A 1209 24.20 4.87 -40.05
CA ALA A 1209 23.91 5.58 -41.32
C ALA A 1209 22.78 4.96 -42.18
N VAL A 1210 21.69 5.74 -42.26
CA VAL A 1210 20.47 5.79 -43.11
C VAL A 1210 20.88 5.77 -44.62
N PRO A 1211 20.08 5.37 -45.67
CA PRO A 1211 18.84 6.09 -46.03
C PRO A 1211 17.73 5.50 -46.96
N ASN A 1212 16.60 6.25 -46.95
CA ASN A 1212 15.64 6.59 -48.02
C ASN A 1212 14.61 5.58 -48.57
N GLN A 1213 13.32 5.98 -48.59
CA GLN A 1213 12.57 6.47 -49.78
C GLN A 1213 11.10 6.83 -49.39
N THR A 1214 10.70 8.13 -49.39
CA THR A 1214 9.90 8.90 -50.41
C THR A 1214 8.46 8.40 -50.68
N MET A 1215 7.44 9.14 -50.21
CA MET A 1215 6.63 10.21 -50.89
C MET A 1215 5.50 9.67 -51.81
N ILE A 1216 4.27 10.22 -51.70
CA ILE A 1216 3.58 11.14 -52.66
C ILE A 1216 2.25 11.57 -51.98
N LEU A 1217 2.05 12.84 -51.56
CA LEU A 1217 1.43 14.01 -52.24
C LEU A 1217 -0.13 14.00 -52.41
N ALA A 1218 -0.84 14.66 -51.47
CA ALA A 1218 -1.62 15.92 -51.57
C ALA A 1218 -2.70 16.14 -52.69
N PRO A 1219 -3.47 17.27 -52.73
CA PRO A 1219 -4.49 17.87 -51.82
C PRO A 1219 -5.71 18.43 -52.65
N PRO A 1220 -6.34 19.62 -52.43
CA PRO A 1220 -7.01 20.29 -51.28
C PRO A 1220 -8.46 20.79 -51.60
N LYS A 1221 -9.03 21.58 -50.66
CA LYS A 1221 -9.96 22.76 -50.78
C LYS A 1221 -11.40 22.56 -50.31
N THR A 1222 -12.11 23.51 -49.70
CA THR A 1222 -11.93 24.78 -48.94
C THR A 1222 -13.36 25.19 -48.50
N THR A 1223 -13.46 26.10 -47.52
CA THR A 1223 -14.58 27.06 -47.26
C THR A 1223 -15.94 26.46 -46.82
N SER A 1224 -16.71 26.97 -45.86
CA SER A 1224 -16.75 28.26 -45.14
C SER A 1224 -17.76 28.15 -43.98
N GLU A 1225 -17.46 28.83 -42.86
CA GLU A 1225 -18.41 29.39 -41.88
C GLU A 1225 -19.47 30.32 -42.56
N PRO A 1226 -20.52 30.88 -41.91
CA PRO A 1226 -20.70 31.06 -40.46
C PRO A 1226 -22.14 30.93 -39.88
N GLU A 1227 -22.19 31.05 -38.55
CA GLU A 1227 -23.15 31.84 -37.74
C GLU A 1227 -24.54 31.31 -37.34
N HIS A 1228 -24.64 31.08 -36.02
CA HIS A 1228 -25.61 31.65 -35.06
C HIS A 1228 -27.12 31.47 -35.29
N LYS A 1229 -27.74 30.60 -34.47
CA LYS A 1229 -28.59 30.97 -33.30
C LYS A 1229 -29.42 29.78 -32.80
N GLU A 1230 -29.34 29.56 -31.49
CA GLU A 1230 -30.36 28.92 -30.62
C GLU A 1230 -31.78 29.49 -30.86
N PRO A 1231 -32.90 28.84 -30.45
CA PRO A 1231 -33.02 27.92 -29.31
C PRO A 1231 -33.90 26.67 -29.51
N GLU A 1232 -33.87 25.82 -28.47
CA GLU A 1232 -34.87 24.83 -28.03
C GLU A 1232 -36.35 25.31 -28.17
N PRO A 1233 -37.42 24.48 -28.05
CA PRO A 1233 -37.48 23.21 -27.32
C PRO A 1233 -38.46 22.11 -27.84
N GLU A 1234 -38.44 21.00 -27.09
CA GLU A 1234 -39.58 20.12 -26.75
C GLU A 1234 -40.15 19.09 -27.77
N LYS A 1235 -40.02 17.82 -27.33
CA LYS A 1235 -41.06 16.78 -27.26
C LYS A 1235 -41.79 16.41 -28.57
N SER A 1236 -41.55 15.19 -29.05
CA SER A 1236 -42.37 14.01 -28.67
C SER A 1236 -42.19 12.83 -29.64
N LYS A 1237 -41.98 11.67 -29.00
CA LYS A 1237 -42.45 10.32 -29.34
C LYS A 1237 -43.05 10.09 -30.74
N SER A 1238 -42.43 9.21 -31.53
CA SER A 1238 -43.07 8.00 -32.08
C SER A 1238 -41.98 7.11 -32.69
N PHE A 1239 -41.78 5.88 -32.20
CA PHE A 1239 -42.54 4.64 -32.45
C PHE A 1239 -42.26 3.99 -33.82
N LEU A 1240 -41.66 2.79 -33.75
CA LEU A 1240 -41.79 1.63 -34.67
C LEU A 1240 -41.14 1.77 -36.06
N ARG A 1241 -40.56 0.77 -36.70
CA ARG A 1241 -40.19 -0.65 -36.46
C ARG A 1241 -39.42 -1.03 -37.75
N TRP A 1242 -38.39 -1.88 -37.68
CA TRP A 1242 -38.25 -3.17 -38.41
C TRP A 1242 -38.52 -3.13 -39.94
N TRP A 1243 -37.69 -3.61 -40.86
CA TRP A 1243 -36.85 -4.83 -40.89
C TRP A 1243 -36.06 -4.90 -42.21
N GLY A 1244 -35.11 -5.84 -42.30
CA GLY A 1244 -34.54 -6.36 -43.56
C GLY A 1244 -33.01 -6.32 -43.53
N ILE A 1245 -32.31 -7.33 -43.03
CA ILE A 1245 -31.92 -8.56 -43.76
C ILE A 1245 -31.23 -8.22 -45.09
N GLU A 1246 -29.89 -8.24 -45.09
CA GLU A 1246 -29.08 -9.39 -45.52
C GLU A 1246 -27.79 -9.45 -44.71
#